data_AF-G0R672-F1
#
_entry.id   AF-G0R672-F1
#
_cell.length_a   1.000
_cell.length_b   1.000
_cell.length_c   1.000
_cell.angle_alpha   90.00
_cell.angle_beta   90.00
_cell.angle_gamma   90.00
#
_symmetry.space_group_name_H-M   'P 1'
#
loop_
_entity.id
_entity.type
_entity.pdbx_description
1 polymer ?
#
loop_
_entity_poly.entity_id
_entity_poly.type
_entity_poly.pdbx_seq_one_letter_code
_entity_poly.pdbx_strand_id
1 'polypeptide(L)'
;MSDEESSDGEEQINLEQIKYNSLIIEAYNSFQKRDLKQAIEYYNKALLDLEHYQDFDRIALVQANLAVIYFHSCQYKQSEQLLKKSLQTLEKVNQISEHRNALYVKIYANLCVVYIILNRYDEAQQSNEQAINIIINSQDKQKKDLLEELVYLYFRFISFKNMGDGQFDNLESKYQGATLACFYSSMALNRELCNDLVGAVNYHQKALKVWEQVNDQGFIIISLKHLIYLLQNLNESQNNIIQYQNMLNYYLQTDEFKGINPETLFKDFENKINCAKQVNIKKIFIQINIYYVYFKKKKKQITNSVKRLENGLNDQILNISSNSLLKQNNAEVLNDFGENFWKQALRLRLTSSIRYSQQIIQGKKLDQEQKQALQIGLDQMKQTIIMLKQEKHPLVEKQLINMPFTQQAVSNLKASISKLNKMILKFIFLDAFDKLQMNAVNKSRLSAVNRQQKKINNIIENAYKYTMVGDYLLKCNKTSNGRLQKFFKLAQDCTLRWTAREKNINNKSKVQFYHMQEVRGVVYGKVTDVMCKPYNKKLQSWLCFSLILKSRSLDFFCEPDQINKWLIALGSETKKFNPGSYALRPAQVYWRKMKLILYYYFVEPHLQKGKTFYHSFVKVIIAFGRNQYKLPIINNTK
;
A
#
# COMPACT_ATOMS: atom_id res chain seq x y z
N MET A 1 -34.70 -13.81 57.85
CA MET A 1 -33.56 -14.50 57.22
C MET A 1 -33.21 -13.66 56.00
N SER A 2 -32.34 -12.66 56.15
CA SER A 2 -30.87 -12.81 56.22
C SER A 2 -30.39 -13.53 54.96
N ASP A 3 -30.05 -12.80 53.90
CA ASP A 3 -28.79 -12.06 53.74
C ASP A 3 -27.60 -13.02 53.76
N GLU A 4 -26.99 -13.24 52.59
CA GLU A 4 -25.63 -12.76 52.34
C GLU A 4 -25.35 -12.78 50.82
N GLU A 5 -24.74 -11.69 50.33
CA GLU A 5 -24.31 -11.51 48.94
C GLU A 5 -22.89 -12.08 48.72
N SER A 6 -22.37 -11.89 47.50
CA SER A 6 -20.99 -12.07 47.06
C SER A 6 -20.57 -13.50 46.62
N SER A 7 -19.63 -13.65 45.68
CA SER A 7 -18.85 -12.60 45.00
C SER A 7 -19.09 -12.54 43.50
N ASP A 8 -18.94 -11.33 42.96
CA ASP A 8 -18.52 -11.13 41.58
C ASP A 8 -17.32 -12.02 41.25
N GLY A 9 -17.29 -12.53 40.02
CA GLY A 9 -16.04 -12.97 39.41
C GLY A 9 -15.25 -11.74 38.99
N GLU A 10 -14.63 -11.06 39.96
CA GLU A 10 -13.72 -9.95 39.68
C GLU A 10 -12.71 -10.37 38.59
N GLU A 11 -12.47 -9.50 37.61
CA GLU A 11 -11.31 -9.63 36.72
C GLU A 11 -10.04 -9.41 37.56
N GLN A 12 -9.61 -10.47 38.24
CA GLN A 12 -8.50 -10.45 39.18
C GLN A 12 -7.27 -9.96 38.44
N ILE A 13 -6.83 -8.74 38.78
CA ILE A 13 -5.75 -8.05 38.07
C ILE A 13 -4.50 -8.91 38.21
N ASN A 14 -4.11 -9.58 37.11
CA ASN A 14 -2.96 -10.47 37.11
C ASN A 14 -1.66 -9.64 37.17
N LEU A 15 -1.26 -9.29 38.39
CA LEU A 15 -0.08 -8.48 38.69
C LEU A 15 1.21 -9.10 38.14
N GLU A 16 1.29 -10.43 38.05
CA GLU A 16 2.42 -11.18 37.49
C GLU A 16 2.48 -11.01 35.97
N GLN A 17 1.34 -11.09 35.27
CA GLN A 17 1.22 -10.77 33.85
C GLN A 17 1.61 -9.32 33.56
N ILE A 18 1.22 -8.39 34.44
CA ILE A 18 1.59 -6.97 34.34
C ILE A 18 3.11 -6.79 34.54
N LYS A 19 3.71 -7.44 35.55
CA LYS A 19 5.15 -7.42 35.82
C LYS A 19 5.96 -8.03 34.66
N TYR A 20 5.52 -9.17 34.12
CA TYR A 20 6.12 -9.76 32.93
C TYR A 20 6.01 -8.79 31.73
N ASN A 21 4.82 -8.24 31.46
CA ASN A 21 4.62 -7.30 30.37
C ASN A 21 5.48 -6.03 30.54
N SER A 22 5.63 -5.50 31.76
CA SER A 22 6.48 -4.33 32.04
C SER A 22 7.95 -4.64 31.78
N LEU A 23 8.48 -5.76 32.26
CA LEU A 23 9.86 -6.19 32.00
C LEU A 23 10.14 -6.35 30.49
N ILE A 24 9.20 -6.90 29.71
CA ILE A 24 9.35 -7.02 28.25
C ILE A 24 9.33 -5.64 27.56
N ILE A 25 8.47 -4.72 28.00
CA ILE A 25 8.42 -3.34 27.49
C ILE A 25 9.70 -2.57 27.86
N GLU A 26 10.21 -2.73 29.07
CA GLU A 26 11.45 -2.12 29.55
C GLU A 26 12.69 -2.66 28.80
N ALA A 27 12.75 -3.98 28.58
CA ALA A 27 13.78 -4.60 27.75
C ALA A 27 13.76 -4.07 26.31
N TYR A 28 12.56 -3.98 25.70
CA TYR A 28 12.38 -3.41 24.36
C TYR A 28 12.78 -1.93 24.29
N ASN A 29 12.36 -1.12 25.26
CA ASN A 29 12.68 0.31 25.31
C ASN A 29 14.19 0.54 25.52
N SER A 30 14.84 -0.28 26.36
CA SER A 30 16.29 -0.24 26.56
C SER A 30 17.04 -0.59 25.27
N PHE A 31 16.59 -1.64 24.56
CA PHE A 31 17.12 -2.00 23.25
C PHE A 31 16.94 -0.89 22.20
N GLN A 32 15.78 -0.20 22.16
CA GLN A 32 15.58 0.96 21.26
C GLN A 32 16.54 2.12 21.59
N LYS A 33 16.88 2.32 22.87
CA LYS A 33 17.89 3.29 23.32
C LYS A 33 19.33 2.83 23.09
N ARG A 34 19.55 1.63 22.52
CA ARG A 34 20.84 0.93 22.38
C ARG A 34 21.53 0.56 23.70
N ASP A 35 20.81 0.58 24.82
CA ASP A 35 21.31 0.04 26.08
C ASP A 35 21.12 -1.48 26.11
N LEU A 36 22.09 -2.18 25.52
CA LEU A 36 22.07 -3.63 25.40
C LEU A 36 22.25 -4.32 26.75
N LYS A 37 23.04 -3.73 27.67
CA LYS A 37 23.26 -4.28 29.02
C LYS A 37 21.95 -4.25 29.81
N GLN A 38 21.26 -3.11 29.83
CA GLN A 38 20.01 -2.98 30.56
C GLN A 38 18.90 -3.85 29.94
N ALA A 39 18.89 -4.02 28.62
CA ALA A 39 17.99 -4.95 27.93
C ALA A 39 18.24 -6.42 28.32
N ILE A 40 19.50 -6.84 28.45
CA ILE A 40 19.87 -8.19 28.94
C ILE A 40 19.37 -8.38 30.38
N GLU A 41 19.59 -7.40 31.26
CA GLU A 41 19.13 -7.48 32.66
C GLU A 41 17.61 -7.64 32.77
N TYR A 42 16.82 -6.88 32.00
CA TYR A 42 15.35 -7.01 32.02
C TYR A 42 14.86 -8.35 31.45
N TYR A 43 15.46 -8.87 30.37
CA TYR A 43 15.10 -10.19 29.86
C TYR A 43 15.51 -11.33 30.80
N ASN A 44 16.66 -11.23 31.48
CA ASN A 44 17.06 -12.20 32.50
C ASN A 44 16.09 -12.20 33.70
N LYS A 45 15.66 -11.02 34.17
CA LYS A 45 14.60 -10.91 35.20
C LYS A 45 13.29 -11.56 34.74
N ALA A 46 12.89 -11.33 33.49
CA ALA A 46 11.69 -11.95 32.93
C ALA A 46 11.81 -13.49 32.79
N LEU A 47 13.00 -14.03 32.53
CA LEU A 47 13.22 -15.49 32.53
C LEU A 47 13.11 -16.09 33.93
N LEU A 48 13.74 -15.46 34.93
CA LEU A 48 13.67 -15.91 36.33
C LEU A 48 12.22 -15.92 36.84
N ASP A 49 11.47 -14.85 36.57
CA ASP A 49 10.03 -14.80 36.90
C ASP A 49 9.25 -15.94 36.20
N LEU A 50 9.54 -16.25 34.94
CA LEU A 50 8.82 -17.28 34.17
C LEU A 50 9.16 -18.73 34.55
N GLU A 51 10.35 -19.01 35.09
CA GLU A 51 10.78 -20.38 35.41
C GLU A 51 9.87 -21.07 36.45
N HIS A 52 9.14 -20.29 37.27
CA HIS A 52 8.16 -20.78 38.23
C HIS A 52 6.85 -21.31 37.62
N TYR A 53 6.47 -20.88 36.41
CA TYR A 53 5.11 -21.08 35.86
C TYR A 53 5.01 -22.13 34.75
N GLN A 54 6.14 -22.74 34.35
CA GLN A 54 6.22 -23.73 33.25
C GLN A 54 5.61 -23.26 31.91
N ASP A 55 5.50 -21.94 31.66
CA ASP A 55 5.05 -21.40 30.37
C ASP A 55 6.20 -21.48 29.35
N PHE A 56 6.38 -22.67 28.78
CA PHE A 56 7.43 -22.98 27.82
C PHE A 56 7.39 -22.10 26.56
N ASP A 57 6.21 -21.62 26.14
CA ASP A 57 6.05 -20.72 24.99
C ASP A 57 6.65 -19.34 25.29
N ARG A 58 6.34 -18.76 26.46
CA ARG A 58 6.92 -17.49 26.90
C ARG A 58 8.41 -17.61 27.17
N ILE A 59 8.84 -18.67 27.86
CA ILE A 59 10.26 -18.91 28.15
C ILE A 59 11.05 -18.98 26.83
N ALA A 60 10.56 -19.75 25.84
CA ALA A 60 11.18 -19.83 24.52
C ALA A 60 11.20 -18.47 23.81
N LEU A 61 10.10 -17.71 23.83
CA LEU A 61 10.01 -16.37 23.26
C LEU A 61 11.02 -15.39 23.88
N VAL A 62 11.16 -15.38 25.20
CA VAL A 62 12.11 -14.51 25.91
C VAL A 62 13.55 -14.93 25.63
N GLN A 63 13.86 -16.23 25.63
CA GLN A 63 15.18 -16.74 25.23
C GLN A 63 15.52 -16.31 23.78
N ALA A 64 14.58 -16.43 22.85
CA ALA A 64 14.77 -16.00 21.46
C ALA A 64 14.94 -14.48 21.31
N ASN A 65 14.27 -13.67 22.14
CA ASN A 65 14.45 -12.21 22.15
C ASN A 65 15.81 -11.81 22.77
N LEU A 66 16.20 -12.41 23.90
CA LEU A 66 17.49 -12.20 24.54
C LEU A 66 18.66 -12.62 23.63
N ALA A 67 18.50 -13.70 22.86
CA ALA A 67 19.48 -14.12 21.86
C ALA A 67 19.71 -13.05 20.77
N VAL A 68 18.66 -12.30 20.40
CA VAL A 68 18.79 -11.15 19.48
C VAL A 68 19.57 -10.00 20.13
N ILE A 69 19.44 -9.78 21.45
CA ILE A 69 20.27 -8.79 22.16
C ILE A 69 21.74 -9.23 22.21
N TYR A 70 22.02 -10.50 22.47
CA TYR A 70 23.39 -11.04 22.39
C TYR A 70 23.98 -10.93 20.97
N PHE A 71 23.18 -11.16 19.93
CA PHE A 71 23.59 -10.93 18.54
C PHE A 71 23.97 -9.47 18.29
N HIS A 72 23.16 -8.51 18.74
CA HIS A 72 23.46 -7.08 18.65
C HIS A 72 24.63 -6.64 19.55
N SER A 73 24.98 -7.45 20.56
CA SER A 73 26.16 -7.28 21.43
C SER A 73 27.40 -8.02 20.89
N CYS A 74 27.38 -8.48 19.64
CA CYS A 74 28.42 -9.29 18.99
C CYS A 74 28.75 -10.63 19.68
N GLN A 75 27.92 -11.09 20.62
CA GLN A 75 28.09 -12.35 21.36
C GLN A 75 27.40 -13.52 20.64
N TYR A 76 27.82 -13.78 19.40
CA TYR A 76 27.14 -14.69 18.47
C TYR A 76 27.04 -16.14 18.98
N LYS A 77 28.06 -16.64 19.70
CA LYS A 77 28.02 -18.00 20.30
C LYS A 77 26.96 -18.13 21.39
N GLN A 78 26.77 -17.10 22.22
CA GLN A 78 25.71 -17.09 23.24
C GLN A 78 24.32 -16.96 22.58
N SER A 79 24.22 -16.16 21.51
CA SER A 79 23.02 -16.08 20.69
C SER A 79 22.61 -17.46 20.12
N GLU A 80 23.55 -18.19 19.53
CA GLU A 80 23.34 -19.57 19.05
C GLU A 80 22.87 -20.50 20.17
N GLN A 81 23.60 -20.55 21.29
CA GLN A 81 23.30 -21.41 22.43
C GLN A 81 21.89 -21.15 22.98
N LEU A 82 21.49 -19.87 23.08
CA LEU A 82 20.21 -19.49 23.63
C LEU A 82 19.04 -19.73 22.65
N LEU A 83 19.27 -19.62 21.34
CA LEU A 83 18.31 -20.06 20.32
C LEU A 83 18.14 -21.58 20.32
N LYS A 84 19.22 -22.34 20.51
CA LYS A 84 19.16 -23.81 20.69
C LYS A 84 18.39 -24.19 21.97
N LYS A 85 18.64 -23.50 23.08
CA LYS A 85 17.85 -23.65 24.34
C LYS A 85 16.37 -23.31 24.12
N SER A 86 16.06 -22.34 23.26
CA SER A 86 14.69 -21.95 22.91
C SER A 86 13.95 -23.06 22.13
N LEU A 87 14.61 -23.72 21.17
CA LEU A 87 14.06 -24.93 20.51
C LEU A 87 13.80 -26.06 21.53
N GLN A 88 14.82 -26.40 22.33
CA GLN A 88 14.71 -27.43 23.38
C GLN A 88 13.60 -27.12 24.41
N THR A 89 13.30 -25.84 24.64
CA THR A 89 12.22 -25.42 25.54
C THR A 89 10.84 -25.70 24.90
N LEU A 90 10.66 -25.45 23.60
CA LEU A 90 9.42 -25.76 22.89
C LEU A 90 9.20 -27.28 22.73
N GLU A 91 10.28 -28.05 22.53
CA GLU A 91 10.26 -29.51 22.40
C GLU A 91 9.76 -30.24 23.65
N LYS A 92 9.78 -29.61 24.83
CA LYS A 92 9.25 -30.20 26.09
C LYS A 92 7.75 -30.45 26.08
N VAL A 93 7.00 -29.91 25.11
CA VAL A 93 5.54 -30.05 25.03
C VAL A 93 5.15 -30.43 23.60
N ASN A 94 4.62 -31.63 23.41
CA ASN A 94 4.28 -32.21 22.09
C ASN A 94 3.03 -31.61 21.40
N GLN A 95 2.56 -30.43 21.82
CA GLN A 95 1.39 -29.76 21.20
C GLN A 95 1.84 -28.75 20.14
N ILE A 96 1.33 -28.89 18.91
CA ILE A 96 1.57 -27.93 17.83
C ILE A 96 0.40 -26.94 17.80
N SER A 97 0.71 -25.64 17.87
CA SER A 97 -0.26 -24.55 17.82
C SER A 97 0.14 -23.51 16.78
N GLU A 98 -0.80 -22.66 16.34
CA GLU A 98 -0.48 -21.56 15.42
C GLU A 98 0.60 -20.63 16.02
N HIS A 99 0.53 -20.34 17.31
CA HIS A 99 1.53 -19.54 18.03
C HIS A 99 2.93 -20.18 17.98
N ARG A 100 3.03 -21.50 18.22
CA ARG A 100 4.31 -22.22 18.20
C ARG A 100 4.94 -22.28 16.82
N ASN A 101 4.15 -22.40 15.75
CA ASN A 101 4.67 -22.32 14.38
C ASN A 101 5.39 -20.98 14.14
N ALA A 102 4.85 -19.86 14.65
CA ALA A 102 5.51 -18.56 14.58
C ALA A 102 6.80 -18.51 15.40
N LEU A 103 6.79 -19.03 16.64
CA LEU A 103 7.99 -19.12 17.48
C LEU A 103 9.10 -19.96 16.80
N TYR A 104 8.80 -21.13 16.28
CA TYR A 104 9.78 -21.96 15.58
C TYR A 104 10.34 -21.26 14.33
N VAL A 105 9.48 -20.70 13.46
CA VAL A 105 9.92 -19.91 12.29
C VAL A 105 10.85 -18.79 12.72
N LYS A 106 10.51 -18.10 13.82
CA LYS A 106 11.33 -17.02 14.38
C LYS A 106 12.69 -17.49 14.90
N ILE A 107 12.75 -18.62 15.61
CA ILE A 107 14.00 -19.16 16.16
C ILE A 107 14.90 -19.65 15.03
N TYR A 108 14.37 -20.45 14.10
CA TYR A 108 15.11 -20.94 12.93
C TYR A 108 15.59 -19.81 12.01
N ALA A 109 14.81 -18.74 11.84
CA ALA A 109 15.24 -17.56 11.10
C ALA A 109 16.44 -16.88 11.76
N ASN A 110 16.41 -16.68 13.09
CA ASN A 110 17.52 -16.09 13.81
C ASN A 110 18.77 -17.01 13.82
N LEU A 111 18.59 -18.34 13.93
CA LEU A 111 19.70 -19.31 13.83
C LEU A 111 20.38 -19.23 12.47
N CYS A 112 19.62 -19.18 11.37
CA CYS A 112 20.16 -18.98 10.03
C CYS A 112 20.99 -17.68 9.93
N VAL A 113 20.51 -16.57 10.48
CA VAL A 113 21.29 -15.31 10.51
C VAL A 113 22.57 -15.44 11.36
N VAL A 114 22.50 -16.08 12.52
CA VAL A 114 23.67 -16.34 13.38
C VAL A 114 24.70 -17.22 12.66
N TYR A 115 24.26 -18.29 11.99
CA TYR A 115 25.12 -19.19 11.24
C TYR A 115 25.76 -18.52 10.01
N ILE A 116 25.05 -17.63 9.30
CA ILE A 116 25.64 -16.81 8.22
C ILE A 116 26.77 -15.92 8.78
N ILE A 117 26.60 -15.31 9.96
CA ILE A 117 27.65 -14.51 10.59
C ILE A 117 28.83 -15.37 11.06
N LEU A 118 28.57 -16.58 11.55
CA LEU A 118 29.58 -17.56 11.97
C LEU A 118 30.21 -18.37 10.82
N ASN A 119 29.95 -18.00 9.55
CA ASN A 119 30.42 -18.70 8.34
C ASN A 119 29.98 -20.19 8.21
N ARG A 120 28.90 -20.60 8.90
CA ARG A 120 28.39 -21.98 8.95
C ARG A 120 27.22 -22.18 7.99
N TYR A 121 27.52 -22.12 6.69
CA TYR A 121 26.51 -21.99 5.64
C TYR A 121 25.55 -23.19 5.52
N ASP A 122 26.03 -24.42 5.76
CA ASP A 122 25.20 -25.62 5.71
C ASP A 122 24.12 -25.62 6.82
N GLU A 123 24.50 -25.24 8.03
CA GLU A 123 23.57 -25.12 9.16
C GLU A 123 22.63 -23.92 9.01
N ALA A 124 23.06 -22.85 8.34
CA ALA A 124 22.20 -21.75 7.92
C ALA A 124 21.14 -22.22 6.92
N GLN A 125 21.54 -23.02 5.91
CA GLN A 125 20.62 -23.61 4.95
C GLN A 125 19.63 -24.56 5.63
N GLN A 126 20.09 -25.47 6.49
CA GLN A 126 19.23 -26.38 7.25
C GLN A 126 18.23 -25.61 8.11
N SER A 127 18.66 -24.56 8.82
CA SER A 127 17.77 -23.73 9.63
C SER A 127 16.70 -23.03 8.78
N ASN A 128 17.07 -22.51 7.60
CA ASN A 128 16.11 -21.97 6.65
C ASN A 128 15.13 -23.03 6.13
N GLU A 129 15.59 -24.25 5.85
CA GLU A 129 14.72 -25.37 5.45
C GLU A 129 13.71 -25.74 6.54
N GLN A 130 14.10 -25.76 7.82
CA GLN A 130 13.16 -26.00 8.92
C GLN A 130 12.09 -24.90 9.03
N ALA A 131 12.48 -23.63 8.98
CA ALA A 131 11.53 -22.51 8.97
C ALA A 131 10.54 -22.61 7.80
N ILE A 132 11.06 -22.97 6.62
CA ILE A 132 10.28 -23.13 5.39
C ILE A 132 9.30 -24.30 5.46
N ASN A 133 9.74 -25.46 5.98
CA ASN A 133 8.90 -26.65 6.10
C ASN A 133 7.68 -26.37 7.01
N ILE A 134 7.87 -25.63 8.11
CA ILE A 134 6.78 -25.20 8.99
C ILE A 134 5.78 -24.29 8.24
N ILE A 135 6.28 -23.31 7.47
CA ILE A 135 5.42 -22.45 6.64
C ILE A 135 4.63 -23.28 5.63
N ILE A 136 5.28 -24.20 4.91
CA ILE A 136 4.65 -25.05 3.90
C ILE A 136 3.58 -25.96 4.51
N ASN A 137 3.78 -26.46 5.72
CA ASN A 137 2.86 -27.39 6.39
C ASN A 137 1.75 -26.71 7.21
N SER A 138 1.86 -25.40 7.50
CA SER A 138 0.83 -24.62 8.21
C SER A 138 -0.47 -24.41 7.39
N GLN A 139 -1.53 -23.88 8.00
CA GLN A 139 -2.81 -23.63 7.29
C GLN A 139 -2.71 -22.45 6.31
N ASP A 140 -3.48 -22.47 5.21
CA ASP A 140 -3.45 -21.44 4.13
C ASP A 140 -3.47 -19.98 4.62
N LYS A 141 -4.24 -19.69 5.68
CA LYS A 141 -4.30 -18.35 6.29
C LYS A 141 -2.97 -18.00 6.98
N GLN A 142 -2.43 -18.95 7.73
CA GLN A 142 -1.21 -18.81 8.51
C GLN A 142 0.05 -18.75 7.64
N LYS A 143 0.11 -19.46 6.50
CA LYS A 143 1.30 -19.50 5.61
C LYS A 143 1.77 -18.10 5.21
N LYS A 144 0.82 -17.20 4.93
CA LYS A 144 1.13 -15.82 4.53
C LYS A 144 1.80 -15.05 5.67
N ASP A 145 1.23 -15.13 6.87
CA ASP A 145 1.65 -14.33 8.01
C ASP A 145 3.03 -14.81 8.52
N LEU A 146 3.26 -16.13 8.54
CA LEU A 146 4.58 -16.72 8.83
C LEU A 146 5.64 -16.39 7.75
N LEU A 147 5.25 -16.30 6.48
CA LEU A 147 6.16 -15.86 5.41
C LEU A 147 6.54 -14.38 5.57
N GLU A 148 5.58 -13.51 5.92
CA GLU A 148 5.85 -12.10 6.21
C GLU A 148 6.79 -11.94 7.41
N GLU A 149 6.63 -12.77 8.46
CA GLU A 149 7.55 -12.81 9.60
C GLU A 149 8.95 -13.32 9.22
N LEU A 150 9.07 -14.44 8.48
CA LEU A 150 10.36 -14.96 8.02
C LEU A 150 11.12 -13.93 7.17
N VAL A 151 10.40 -13.23 6.29
CA VAL A 151 10.94 -12.12 5.51
C VAL A 151 11.38 -10.97 6.40
N TYR A 152 10.58 -10.56 7.38
CA TYR A 152 10.98 -9.51 8.33
C TYR A 152 12.24 -9.88 9.12
N LEU A 153 12.46 -11.16 9.42
CA LEU A 153 13.59 -11.63 10.23
C LEU A 153 14.90 -11.80 9.44
N TYR A 154 14.88 -12.40 8.24
CA TYR A 154 16.07 -12.44 7.38
C TYR A 154 16.50 -11.06 6.93
N PHE A 155 15.51 -10.23 6.65
CA PHE A 155 15.73 -8.83 6.41
C PHE A 155 15.59 -8.06 7.73
N ARG A 156 16.11 -8.50 8.89
CA ARG A 156 16.14 -7.64 10.10
C ARG A 156 17.09 -6.44 9.95
N PHE A 157 17.93 -6.44 8.90
CA PHE A 157 18.60 -5.23 8.37
C PHE A 157 17.66 -4.25 7.64
N ILE A 158 16.41 -4.63 7.36
CA ILE A 158 15.31 -3.72 7.01
C ILE A 158 14.91 -2.98 8.30
N SER A 159 15.62 -1.88 8.54
CA SER A 159 15.26 -0.81 9.48
C SER A 159 14.00 -0.03 9.05
N PHE A 160 13.11 -0.64 8.24
CA PHE A 160 12.02 0.06 7.55
C PHE A 160 10.70 0.14 8.30
N LYS A 161 10.56 -0.42 9.51
CA LYS A 161 9.41 -0.05 10.36
C LYS A 161 9.43 1.46 10.70
N ASN A 162 10.58 2.12 10.51
CA ASN A 162 10.78 3.58 10.59
C ASN A 162 11.06 4.25 9.21
N MET A 163 10.72 3.59 8.09
CA MET A 163 10.96 4.08 6.72
C MET A 163 9.72 3.82 5.85
N GLY A 164 8.87 4.85 5.68
CA GLY A 164 7.55 4.70 5.07
C GLY A 164 7.55 4.48 3.55
N ASP A 165 6.41 3.96 3.06
CA ASP A 165 5.80 4.08 1.72
C ASP A 165 6.68 3.91 0.46
N GLY A 166 7.85 3.32 0.56
CA GLY A 166 8.63 2.85 -0.60
C GLY A 166 9.29 3.95 -1.44
N GLN A 167 9.49 5.16 -0.89
CA GLN A 167 10.46 6.13 -1.39
C GLN A 167 11.66 6.16 -0.42
N PHE A 168 12.85 5.83 -0.95
CA PHE A 168 14.09 5.75 -0.17
C PHE A 168 14.78 7.13 -0.02
N ASP A 169 14.41 8.07 -0.88
CA ASP A 169 14.85 9.46 -0.82
C ASP A 169 14.45 10.07 0.53
N ASN A 170 15.37 10.82 1.17
CA ASN A 170 15.31 11.38 2.53
C ASN A 170 15.66 10.43 3.69
N LEU A 171 16.16 9.21 3.45
CA LEU A 171 16.71 8.35 4.52
C LEU A 171 18.21 8.48 4.69
N GLU A 172 18.92 8.83 3.62
CA GLU A 172 20.37 9.10 3.59
C GLU A 172 20.75 10.17 4.63
N SER A 173 19.90 11.18 4.85
CA SER A 173 20.13 12.28 5.80
C SER A 173 20.14 11.87 7.29
N LYS A 174 19.80 10.62 7.61
CA LYS A 174 19.86 10.08 8.99
C LYS A 174 21.22 9.46 9.34
N TYR A 175 22.12 9.31 8.37
CA TYR A 175 23.40 8.63 8.53
C TYR A 175 24.57 9.50 8.04
N GLN A 176 25.74 9.32 8.63
CA GLN A 176 26.96 10.08 8.29
C GLN A 176 28.20 9.18 8.38
N GLY A 177 29.24 9.51 7.58
CA GLY A 177 30.49 8.74 7.50
C GLY A 177 30.25 7.25 7.25
N ALA A 178 30.98 6.39 7.96
CA ALA A 178 30.89 4.93 7.85
C ALA A 178 29.44 4.39 7.97
N THR A 179 28.59 5.01 8.80
CA THR A 179 27.19 4.53 8.94
C THR A 179 26.35 4.73 7.67
N LEU A 180 26.64 5.79 6.89
CA LEU A 180 26.00 6.03 5.60
C LEU A 180 26.53 5.05 4.54
N ALA A 181 27.83 4.76 4.59
CA ALA A 181 28.46 3.78 3.71
C ALA A 181 27.91 2.35 3.95
N CYS A 182 27.80 1.92 5.23
CA CYS A 182 27.12 0.67 5.61
C CYS A 182 25.66 0.62 5.14
N PHE A 183 24.91 1.72 5.25
CA PHE A 183 23.54 1.82 4.72
C PHE A 183 23.53 1.57 3.21
N TYR A 184 24.40 2.22 2.45
CA TYR A 184 24.50 2.02 1.01
C TYR A 184 24.93 0.59 0.62
N SER A 185 25.94 0.01 1.27
CA SER A 185 26.33 -1.40 1.04
C SER A 185 25.17 -2.36 1.33
N SER A 186 24.42 -2.15 2.42
CA SER A 186 23.26 -2.96 2.77
C SER A 186 22.12 -2.84 1.75
N MET A 187 21.88 -1.62 1.25
CA MET A 187 20.91 -1.34 0.20
C MET A 187 21.29 -1.98 -1.14
N ALA A 188 22.58 -2.00 -1.46
CA ALA A 188 23.08 -2.61 -2.68
C ALA A 188 22.90 -4.14 -2.67
N LEU A 189 23.30 -4.80 -1.59
CA LEU A 189 23.05 -6.24 -1.35
C LEU A 189 21.55 -6.57 -1.40
N ASN A 190 20.69 -5.72 -0.83
CA ASN A 190 19.24 -5.91 -0.90
C ASN A 190 18.73 -5.89 -2.35
N ARG A 191 19.27 -5.00 -3.21
CA ARG A 191 18.88 -4.93 -4.63
C ARG A 191 19.41 -6.10 -5.43
N GLU A 192 20.64 -6.56 -5.19
CA GLU A 192 21.19 -7.77 -5.81
C GLU A 192 20.31 -8.99 -5.48
N LEU A 193 19.97 -9.20 -4.20
CA LEU A 193 19.07 -10.29 -3.80
C LEU A 193 17.69 -10.19 -4.46
N CYS A 194 17.18 -8.97 -4.69
CA CYS A 194 15.94 -8.74 -5.44
C CYS A 194 16.09 -8.80 -6.97
N ASN A 195 17.25 -9.21 -7.49
CA ASN A 195 17.59 -9.24 -8.92
C ASN A 195 17.53 -7.87 -9.64
N ASP A 196 17.64 -6.77 -8.88
CA ASP A 196 17.74 -5.39 -9.36
C ASP A 196 19.23 -5.01 -9.44
N LEU A 197 19.95 -5.63 -10.38
CA LEU A 197 21.41 -5.49 -10.53
C LEU A 197 21.83 -4.03 -10.79
N VAL A 198 21.05 -3.28 -11.58
CA VAL A 198 21.30 -1.85 -11.84
C VAL A 198 21.14 -1.01 -10.57
N GLY A 199 20.13 -1.30 -9.75
CA GLY A 199 19.97 -0.70 -8.42
C GLY A 199 21.13 -1.06 -7.48
N ALA A 200 21.60 -2.31 -7.52
CA ALA A 200 22.73 -2.77 -6.72
C ALA A 200 24.02 -2.02 -7.07
N VAL A 201 24.37 -1.90 -8.36
CA VAL A 201 25.54 -1.13 -8.82
C VAL A 201 25.49 0.32 -8.34
N ASN A 202 24.35 1.01 -8.51
CA ASN A 202 24.20 2.41 -8.07
C ASN A 202 24.44 2.57 -6.55
N TYR A 203 23.86 1.69 -5.73
CA TYR A 203 24.07 1.75 -4.28
C TYR A 203 25.51 1.34 -3.87
N HIS A 204 26.16 0.38 -4.52
CA HIS A 204 27.57 0.09 -4.27
C HIS A 204 28.49 1.26 -4.69
N GLN A 205 28.19 1.95 -5.79
CA GLN A 205 28.92 3.17 -6.20
C GLN A 205 28.75 4.31 -5.18
N LYS A 206 27.55 4.47 -4.60
CA LYS A 206 27.33 5.39 -3.48
C LYS A 206 28.12 4.96 -2.23
N ALA A 207 28.15 3.67 -1.91
CA ALA A 207 28.91 3.13 -0.78
C ALA A 207 30.41 3.40 -0.95
N LEU A 208 30.98 3.01 -2.10
CA LEU A 208 32.39 3.19 -2.44
C LEU A 208 32.86 4.64 -2.24
N LYS A 209 32.12 5.62 -2.77
CA LYS A 209 32.45 7.05 -2.59
C LYS A 209 32.51 7.51 -1.15
N VAL A 210 31.68 6.93 -0.26
CA VAL A 210 31.71 7.27 1.17
C VAL A 210 32.81 6.49 1.89
N TRP A 211 33.10 5.24 1.49
CA TRP A 211 34.24 4.49 2.02
C TRP A 211 35.58 5.12 1.67
N GLU A 212 35.74 5.67 0.45
CA GLU A 212 36.89 6.49 0.04
C GLU A 212 37.03 7.76 0.90
N GLN A 213 35.92 8.44 1.23
CA GLN A 213 35.93 9.61 2.12
C GLN A 213 36.27 9.28 3.59
N VAL A 214 35.93 8.07 4.03
CA VAL A 214 36.26 7.54 5.37
C VAL A 214 37.68 6.94 5.41
N ASN A 215 38.28 6.67 4.23
CA ASN A 215 39.56 5.98 4.05
C ASN A 215 39.59 4.56 4.65
N ASP A 216 38.50 3.81 4.51
CA ASP A 216 38.41 2.41 4.95
C ASP A 216 38.77 1.46 3.80
N GLN A 217 40.05 1.07 3.73
CA GLN A 217 40.58 0.30 2.61
C GLN A 217 39.93 -1.09 2.47
N GLY A 218 39.58 -1.74 3.58
CA GLY A 218 38.89 -3.03 3.58
C GLY A 218 37.51 -2.96 2.93
N PHE A 219 36.66 -2.00 3.33
CA PHE A 219 35.33 -1.85 2.71
C PHE A 219 35.39 -1.29 1.29
N ILE A 220 36.42 -0.53 0.91
CA ILE A 220 36.70 -0.14 -0.48
C ILE A 220 36.97 -1.38 -1.34
N ILE A 221 37.91 -2.25 -0.92
CA ILE A 221 38.29 -3.48 -1.63
C ILE A 221 37.08 -4.41 -1.83
N ILE A 222 36.27 -4.63 -0.78
CA ILE A 222 35.04 -5.43 -0.86
C ILE A 222 34.02 -4.80 -1.84
N SER A 223 33.82 -3.48 -1.77
CA SER A 223 32.87 -2.77 -2.64
C SER A 223 33.29 -2.81 -4.12
N LEU A 224 34.60 -2.67 -4.40
CA LEU A 224 35.17 -2.75 -5.74
C LEU A 224 35.02 -4.15 -6.34
N LYS A 225 35.39 -5.20 -5.60
CA LYS A 225 35.23 -6.60 -6.05
C LYS A 225 33.77 -6.93 -6.38
N HIS A 226 32.82 -6.48 -5.55
CA HIS A 226 31.40 -6.74 -5.79
C HIS A 226 30.85 -5.93 -6.96
N LEU A 227 31.28 -4.67 -7.14
CA LEU A 227 30.96 -3.88 -8.33
C LEU A 227 31.42 -4.55 -9.62
N ILE A 228 32.65 -5.06 -9.66
CA ILE A 228 33.20 -5.80 -10.81
C ILE A 228 32.32 -7.01 -11.14
N TYR A 229 31.97 -7.83 -10.14
CA TYR A 229 31.08 -8.98 -10.33
C TYR A 229 29.69 -8.57 -10.86
N LEU A 230 29.07 -7.51 -10.30
CA LEU A 230 27.76 -7.05 -10.75
C LEU A 230 27.78 -6.50 -12.18
N LEU A 231 28.82 -5.76 -12.56
CA LEU A 231 29.00 -5.21 -13.91
C LEU A 231 29.27 -6.30 -14.95
N GLN A 232 30.06 -7.31 -14.59
CA GLN A 232 30.27 -8.51 -15.43
C GLN A 232 28.94 -9.22 -15.72
N ASN A 233 28.09 -9.43 -14.69
CA ASN A 233 26.77 -10.05 -14.85
C ASN A 233 25.75 -9.18 -15.61
N LEU A 234 26.01 -7.87 -15.76
CA LEU A 234 25.16 -6.94 -16.51
C LEU A 234 25.54 -6.82 -18.00
N ASN A 235 26.65 -7.41 -18.44
CA ASN A 235 27.26 -7.17 -19.76
C ASN A 235 27.48 -5.66 -20.04
N GLU A 236 27.86 -4.91 -19.00
CA GLU A 236 28.20 -3.49 -19.07
C GLU A 236 29.52 -3.23 -19.81
N SER A 237 29.79 -1.97 -20.16
CA SER A 237 30.98 -1.62 -20.94
C SER A 237 32.30 -2.00 -20.23
N GLN A 238 33.22 -2.64 -20.96
CA GLN A 238 34.49 -3.13 -20.40
C GLN A 238 35.32 -2.03 -19.72
N ASN A 239 35.23 -0.78 -20.18
CA ASN A 239 35.95 0.36 -19.61
C ASN A 239 35.64 0.58 -18.11
N ASN A 240 34.37 0.45 -17.70
CA ASN A 240 33.98 0.60 -16.29
C ASN A 240 34.57 -0.54 -15.43
N ILE A 241 34.61 -1.75 -15.97
CA ILE A 241 35.15 -2.94 -15.29
C ILE A 241 36.67 -2.78 -15.11
N ILE A 242 37.39 -2.37 -16.16
CA ILE A 242 38.84 -2.13 -16.15
C ILE A 242 39.20 -1.04 -15.14
N GLN A 243 38.42 0.05 -15.06
CA GLN A 243 38.66 1.11 -14.07
C GLN A 243 38.59 0.59 -12.64
N TYR A 244 37.55 -0.15 -12.27
CA TYR A 244 37.42 -0.71 -10.92
C TYR A 244 38.44 -1.82 -10.63
N GLN A 245 38.85 -2.60 -11.64
CA GLN A 245 39.95 -3.57 -11.52
C GLN A 245 41.28 -2.89 -11.21
N ASN A 246 41.61 -1.79 -11.90
CA ASN A 246 42.82 -1.02 -11.64
C ASN A 246 42.83 -0.40 -10.23
N MET A 247 41.69 0.12 -9.77
CA MET A 247 41.54 0.60 -8.38
C MET A 247 41.71 -0.54 -7.37
N LEU A 248 41.10 -1.70 -7.61
CA LEU A 248 41.22 -2.88 -6.74
C LEU A 248 42.67 -3.35 -6.62
N ASN A 249 43.40 -3.41 -7.75
CA ASN A 249 44.81 -3.78 -7.79
C ASN A 249 45.69 -2.79 -7.02
N TYR A 250 45.40 -1.49 -7.11
CA TYR A 250 46.09 -0.47 -6.32
C TYR A 250 45.90 -0.67 -4.81
N TYR A 251 44.66 -0.83 -4.35
CA TYR A 251 44.39 -1.03 -2.91
C TYR A 251 44.97 -2.36 -2.37
N LEU A 252 45.02 -3.42 -3.17
CA LEU A 252 45.68 -4.69 -2.80
C LEU A 252 47.22 -4.61 -2.72
N GLN A 253 47.84 -3.57 -3.28
CA GLN A 253 49.29 -3.34 -3.21
C GLN A 253 49.72 -2.41 -2.05
N THR A 254 48.76 -1.82 -1.33
CA THR A 254 49.03 -1.04 -0.11
C THR A 254 49.63 -1.91 0.99
N ASP A 255 50.42 -1.33 1.88
CA ASP A 255 51.10 -2.09 2.95
C ASP A 255 50.14 -2.80 3.92
N GLU A 256 48.85 -2.41 3.96
CA GLU A 256 47.81 -3.09 4.74
C GLU A 256 47.35 -4.43 4.13
N PHE A 257 47.37 -4.57 2.80
CA PHE A 257 46.90 -5.76 2.07
C PHE A 257 47.97 -6.51 1.28
N LYS A 258 49.19 -5.97 1.22
CA LYS A 258 50.35 -6.53 0.51
C LYS A 258 50.69 -7.95 1.00
N GLY A 259 50.55 -8.91 0.09
CA GLY A 259 50.79 -10.34 0.38
C GLY A 259 49.55 -11.13 0.81
N ILE A 260 48.40 -10.49 0.99
CA ILE A 260 47.12 -11.19 1.22
C ILE A 260 46.61 -11.75 -0.10
N ASN A 261 46.32 -13.07 -0.15
CA ASN A 261 45.74 -13.69 -1.34
C ASN A 261 44.28 -13.22 -1.54
N PRO A 262 43.94 -12.54 -2.66
CA PRO A 262 42.59 -12.01 -2.90
C PRO A 262 41.52 -13.10 -2.98
N GLU A 263 41.83 -14.29 -3.49
CA GLU A 263 40.84 -15.38 -3.62
C GLU A 263 40.35 -15.82 -2.24
N THR A 264 41.26 -15.98 -1.28
CA THR A 264 40.90 -16.30 0.11
C THR A 264 40.18 -15.15 0.81
N LEU A 265 40.56 -13.90 0.52
CA LEU A 265 39.92 -12.71 1.13
C LEU A 265 38.43 -12.60 0.74
N PHE A 266 38.08 -12.93 -0.51
CA PHE A 266 36.70 -12.80 -1.00
C PHE A 266 35.85 -14.06 -0.85
N LYS A 267 36.45 -15.25 -0.71
CA LYS A 267 35.72 -16.54 -0.64
C LYS A 267 34.59 -16.54 0.40
N ASP A 268 34.84 -16.04 1.61
CA ASP A 268 33.82 -15.98 2.66
C ASP A 268 32.70 -14.96 2.37
N PHE A 269 33.03 -13.85 1.72
CA PHE A 269 32.05 -12.85 1.30
C PHE A 269 31.15 -13.38 0.17
N GLU A 270 31.74 -14.03 -0.84
CA GLU A 270 31.02 -14.68 -1.92
C GLU A 270 30.13 -15.83 -1.41
N ASN A 271 30.62 -16.64 -0.46
CA ASN A 271 29.83 -17.68 0.20
C ASN A 271 28.62 -17.10 0.97
N LYS A 272 28.79 -15.99 1.70
CA LYS A 272 27.68 -15.27 2.38
C LYS A 272 26.62 -14.81 1.39
N ILE A 273 27.03 -14.23 0.26
CA ILE A 273 26.10 -13.77 -0.79
C ILE A 273 25.39 -14.96 -1.44
N ASN A 274 26.08 -16.06 -1.71
CA ASN A 274 25.49 -17.25 -2.33
C ASN A 274 24.48 -17.93 -1.40
N CYS A 275 24.80 -18.09 -0.10
CA CYS A 275 23.84 -18.51 0.91
C CYS A 275 22.63 -17.54 0.96
N ALA A 276 22.91 -16.23 0.99
CA ALA A 276 21.96 -15.12 0.81
C ALA A 276 20.94 -15.36 -0.32
N LYS A 277 21.46 -15.62 -1.53
CA LYS A 277 20.70 -15.85 -2.76
C LYS A 277 19.84 -17.12 -2.65
N GLN A 278 20.39 -18.23 -2.16
CA GLN A 278 19.65 -19.49 -1.98
C GLN A 278 18.48 -19.35 -1.00
N VAL A 279 18.68 -18.66 0.13
CA VAL A 279 17.61 -18.34 1.09
C VAL A 279 16.50 -17.54 0.41
N ASN A 280 16.84 -16.51 -0.38
CA ASN A 280 15.85 -15.68 -1.07
C ASN A 280 15.13 -16.40 -2.23
N ILE A 281 15.79 -17.32 -2.95
CA ILE A 281 15.17 -18.15 -4.00
C ILE A 281 14.08 -19.06 -3.40
N LYS A 282 14.36 -19.72 -2.28
CA LYS A 282 13.37 -20.59 -1.61
C LYS A 282 12.15 -19.79 -1.13
N LYS A 283 12.33 -18.55 -0.63
CA LYS A 283 11.25 -17.59 -0.34
C LYS A 283 10.38 -17.29 -1.57
N ILE A 284 10.99 -17.01 -2.73
CA ILE A 284 10.25 -16.72 -3.98
C ILE A 284 9.39 -17.93 -4.38
N PHE A 285 9.93 -19.15 -4.30
CA PHE A 285 9.21 -20.39 -4.60
C PHE A 285 7.99 -20.61 -3.70
N ILE A 286 8.12 -20.34 -2.39
CA ILE A 286 7.01 -20.43 -1.43
C ILE A 286 5.94 -19.40 -1.72
N GLN A 287 6.33 -18.15 -2.02
CA GLN A 287 5.39 -17.09 -2.37
C GLN A 287 4.56 -17.48 -3.58
N ILE A 288 5.19 -17.99 -4.64
CA ILE A 288 4.51 -18.52 -5.85
C ILE A 288 3.54 -19.65 -5.49
N ASN A 289 3.96 -20.61 -4.66
CA ASN A 289 3.11 -21.74 -4.28
C ASN A 289 1.91 -21.35 -3.40
N ILE A 290 2.07 -20.41 -2.47
CA ILE A 290 0.96 -19.89 -1.65
C ILE A 290 -0.09 -19.19 -2.54
N TYR A 291 0.35 -18.34 -3.47
CA TYR A 291 -0.56 -17.73 -4.44
C TYR A 291 -1.26 -18.79 -5.31
N TYR A 292 -0.51 -19.75 -5.87
CA TYR A 292 -1.06 -20.83 -6.69
C TYR A 292 -2.14 -21.65 -5.97
N VAL A 293 -1.91 -22.07 -4.72
CA VAL A 293 -2.86 -22.85 -3.92
C VAL A 293 -4.11 -22.02 -3.57
N TYR A 294 -3.94 -20.78 -3.13
CA TYR A 294 -5.04 -19.86 -2.83
C TYR A 294 -5.95 -19.63 -4.05
N PHE A 295 -5.35 -19.42 -5.23
CA PHE A 295 -6.07 -19.26 -6.50
C PHE A 295 -6.80 -20.56 -6.91
N LYS A 296 -6.15 -21.72 -6.81
CA LYS A 296 -6.76 -23.03 -7.13
C LYS A 296 -8.01 -23.31 -6.28
N LYS A 297 -7.96 -22.96 -4.99
CA LYS A 297 -9.07 -23.11 -4.03
C LYS A 297 -10.25 -22.18 -4.38
N LYS A 298 -9.97 -20.90 -4.67
CA LYS A 298 -11.00 -19.93 -5.13
C LYS A 298 -11.61 -20.30 -6.49
N LYS A 299 -10.79 -20.71 -7.46
CA LYS A 299 -11.24 -21.14 -8.79
C LYS A 299 -12.25 -22.28 -8.67
N LYS A 300 -11.94 -23.32 -7.88
CA LYS A 300 -12.84 -24.46 -7.61
C LYS A 300 -14.17 -24.03 -6.96
N GLN A 301 -14.14 -23.09 -6.01
CA GLN A 301 -15.38 -22.56 -5.39
C GLN A 301 -16.25 -21.80 -6.39
N ILE A 302 -15.64 -20.98 -7.27
CA ILE A 302 -16.37 -20.23 -8.31
C ILE A 302 -16.96 -21.19 -9.35
N THR A 303 -16.18 -22.13 -9.88
CA THR A 303 -16.65 -23.15 -10.82
C THR A 303 -17.81 -23.97 -10.26
N ASN A 304 -17.75 -24.39 -8.99
CA ASN A 304 -18.84 -25.11 -8.35
C ASN A 304 -20.11 -24.24 -8.15
N SER A 305 -19.95 -22.93 -7.98
CA SER A 305 -21.08 -22.00 -7.83
C SER A 305 -21.76 -21.71 -9.17
N VAL A 306 -20.98 -21.60 -10.25
CA VAL A 306 -21.48 -21.46 -11.63
C VAL A 306 -22.23 -22.73 -12.05
N LYS A 307 -21.63 -23.92 -11.88
CA LYS A 307 -22.28 -25.20 -12.21
C LYS A 307 -23.61 -25.44 -11.49
N ARG A 308 -23.77 -24.94 -10.25
CA ARG A 308 -25.05 -25.03 -9.52
C ARG A 308 -26.14 -24.13 -10.10
N LEU A 309 -25.78 -22.99 -10.69
CA LEU A 309 -26.72 -22.12 -11.40
C LEU A 309 -27.09 -22.72 -12.77
N GLU A 310 -26.10 -23.20 -13.53
CA GLU A 310 -26.30 -23.90 -14.81
C GLU A 310 -27.25 -25.11 -14.65
N ASN A 311 -26.97 -25.99 -13.68
CA ASN A 311 -27.80 -27.17 -13.36
C ASN A 311 -29.18 -26.83 -12.77
N GLY A 312 -29.43 -25.57 -12.38
CA GLY A 312 -30.76 -25.11 -11.98
C GLY A 312 -31.57 -24.57 -13.16
N LEU A 313 -30.90 -24.00 -14.16
CA LEU A 313 -31.52 -23.39 -15.34
C LEU A 313 -31.89 -24.44 -16.41
N ASN A 314 -31.02 -25.45 -16.60
CA ASN A 314 -31.09 -26.45 -17.69
C ASN A 314 -31.99 -27.66 -17.39
N ASP A 315 -33.31 -27.44 -17.31
CA ASP A 315 -34.33 -28.53 -17.42
C ASP A 315 -34.98 -28.59 -18.82
N GLN A 316 -34.25 -28.16 -19.85
CA GLN A 316 -34.20 -28.75 -21.21
C GLN A 316 -33.24 -27.97 -22.13
N ILE A 317 -32.23 -28.67 -22.69
CA ILE A 317 -31.31 -28.27 -23.77
C ILE A 317 -30.50 -26.98 -23.52
N LEU A 318 -29.17 -27.11 -23.42
CA LEU A 318 -28.22 -26.18 -24.07
C LEU A 318 -26.77 -26.70 -23.99
N ASN A 319 -26.17 -27.00 -25.15
CA ASN A 319 -24.74 -27.25 -25.29
C ASN A 319 -23.98 -25.91 -25.29
N ILE A 320 -23.74 -25.34 -24.10
CA ILE A 320 -22.89 -24.15 -23.95
C ILE A 320 -21.66 -24.50 -23.14
N SER A 321 -20.48 -24.36 -23.77
CA SER A 321 -19.21 -24.51 -23.06
C SER A 321 -19.01 -23.39 -22.04
N SER A 322 -18.35 -23.69 -20.92
CA SER A 322 -18.14 -22.82 -19.76
C SER A 322 -17.32 -21.52 -20.01
N ASN A 323 -17.06 -21.16 -21.27
CA ASN A 323 -16.28 -20.00 -21.69
C ASN A 323 -17.13 -18.79 -22.15
N SER A 324 -18.43 -18.95 -22.45
CA SER A 324 -19.30 -17.83 -22.88
C SER A 324 -19.78 -16.96 -21.70
N LEU A 325 -20.28 -17.61 -20.64
CA LEU A 325 -20.75 -17.00 -19.38
C LEU A 325 -19.71 -16.12 -18.65
N LEU A 326 -18.44 -16.19 -19.05
CA LEU A 326 -17.34 -15.41 -18.49
C LEU A 326 -16.99 -14.15 -19.30
N LYS A 327 -17.65 -13.87 -20.42
CA LYS A 327 -17.26 -12.82 -21.39
C LYS A 327 -18.27 -11.70 -21.66
N GLN A 328 -19.50 -11.78 -21.16
CA GLN A 328 -20.56 -10.78 -21.43
C GLN A 328 -21.17 -10.20 -20.15
N ASN A 329 -21.81 -9.03 -20.27
CA ASN A 329 -22.51 -8.39 -19.16
C ASN A 329 -23.80 -9.17 -18.83
N ASN A 330 -23.83 -9.83 -17.67
CA ASN A 330 -24.91 -10.73 -17.24
C ASN A 330 -26.32 -10.12 -17.08
N ALA A 331 -26.53 -8.85 -17.43
CA ALA A 331 -27.87 -8.27 -17.56
C ALA A 331 -28.50 -8.60 -18.93
N GLU A 332 -27.69 -8.80 -19.97
CA GLU A 332 -28.14 -9.11 -21.34
C GLU A 332 -28.14 -10.62 -21.61
N VAL A 333 -27.19 -11.37 -21.02
CA VAL A 333 -27.07 -12.84 -21.19
C VAL A 333 -28.36 -13.60 -20.85
N LEU A 334 -29.23 -13.06 -19.98
CA LEU A 334 -30.51 -13.70 -19.62
C LEU A 334 -31.66 -13.39 -20.58
N ASN A 335 -31.50 -12.42 -21.50
CA ASN A 335 -32.43 -12.18 -22.61
C ASN A 335 -32.18 -13.14 -23.79
N ASP A 336 -30.94 -13.61 -23.99
CA ASP A 336 -30.57 -14.53 -25.09
C ASP A 336 -31.28 -15.90 -25.02
N PHE A 337 -31.93 -16.24 -23.90
CA PHE A 337 -32.68 -17.49 -23.70
C PHE A 337 -34.16 -17.42 -24.09
N GLY A 338 -34.65 -16.28 -24.60
CA GLY A 338 -36.03 -16.15 -25.12
C GLY A 338 -37.17 -16.22 -24.09
N GLU A 339 -36.86 -16.35 -22.79
CA GLU A 339 -37.82 -16.45 -21.69
C GLU A 339 -37.65 -15.28 -20.71
N ASN A 340 -38.75 -14.64 -20.31
CA ASN A 340 -38.73 -13.49 -19.40
C ASN A 340 -38.04 -13.81 -18.05
N PHE A 341 -37.14 -12.93 -17.58
CA PHE A 341 -36.35 -13.09 -16.34
C PHE A 341 -37.18 -13.51 -15.10
N TRP A 342 -38.42 -13.02 -14.99
CA TRP A 342 -39.31 -13.38 -13.87
C TRP A 342 -39.81 -14.83 -13.94
N LYS A 343 -40.07 -15.37 -15.15
CA LYS A 343 -40.43 -16.77 -15.36
C LYS A 343 -39.26 -17.69 -14.97
N GLN A 344 -38.04 -17.33 -15.39
CA GLN A 344 -36.82 -18.06 -15.01
C GLN A 344 -36.61 -18.10 -13.48
N ALA A 345 -36.76 -16.95 -12.80
CA ALA A 345 -36.64 -16.84 -11.35
C ALA A 345 -37.73 -17.65 -10.60
N LEU A 346 -38.97 -17.61 -11.09
CA LEU A 346 -40.07 -18.38 -10.55
C LEU A 346 -39.85 -19.89 -10.75
N ARG A 347 -39.45 -20.33 -11.95
CA ARG A 347 -39.13 -21.74 -12.25
C ARG A 347 -38.05 -22.29 -11.33
N LEU A 348 -36.92 -21.58 -11.19
CA LEU A 348 -35.84 -21.97 -10.27
C LEU A 348 -36.33 -22.18 -8.82
N ARG A 349 -37.22 -21.29 -8.35
CA ARG A 349 -37.80 -21.38 -7.01
C ARG A 349 -38.79 -22.54 -6.90
N LEU A 350 -39.64 -22.77 -7.91
CA LEU A 350 -40.57 -23.90 -7.94
C LEU A 350 -39.82 -25.24 -8.01
N THR A 351 -38.82 -25.40 -8.88
CA THR A 351 -38.01 -26.63 -8.97
C THR A 351 -37.26 -26.95 -7.66
N SER A 352 -36.75 -25.93 -6.96
CA SER A 352 -36.12 -26.13 -5.65
C SER A 352 -37.12 -26.48 -4.54
N SER A 353 -38.30 -25.83 -4.51
CA SER A 353 -39.40 -26.20 -3.62
C SER A 353 -39.90 -27.63 -3.88
N ILE A 354 -40.07 -28.03 -5.14
CA ILE A 354 -40.47 -29.38 -5.56
C ILE A 354 -39.49 -30.42 -5.01
N ARG A 355 -38.17 -30.24 -5.22
CA ARG A 355 -37.15 -31.16 -4.71
C ARG A 355 -37.16 -31.25 -3.18
N TYR A 356 -37.36 -30.13 -2.49
CA TYR A 356 -37.46 -30.09 -1.03
C TYR A 356 -38.71 -30.81 -0.50
N SER A 357 -39.88 -30.56 -1.10
CA SER A 357 -41.13 -31.27 -0.77
C SER A 357 -41.03 -32.77 -1.05
N GLN A 358 -40.37 -33.19 -2.13
CA GLN A 358 -40.12 -34.61 -2.43
C GLN A 358 -39.24 -35.28 -1.36
N GLN A 359 -38.17 -34.62 -0.90
CA GLN A 359 -37.33 -35.11 0.20
C GLN A 359 -38.10 -35.21 1.51
N ILE A 360 -38.99 -34.24 1.79
CA ILE A 360 -39.87 -34.25 2.96
C ILE A 360 -40.86 -35.43 2.92
N ILE A 361 -41.50 -35.69 1.79
CA ILE A 361 -42.43 -36.83 1.61
C ILE A 361 -41.70 -38.19 1.79
N GLN A 362 -40.44 -38.28 1.39
CA GLN A 362 -39.60 -39.47 1.60
C GLN A 362 -39.16 -39.66 3.07
N GLY A 363 -39.34 -38.65 3.93
CA GLY A 363 -39.03 -38.69 5.36
C GLY A 363 -40.09 -39.43 6.20
N LYS A 364 -39.65 -40.13 7.26
CA LYS A 364 -40.50 -41.01 8.08
C LYS A 364 -41.44 -40.32 9.10
N LYS A 365 -41.74 -39.01 8.98
CA LYS A 365 -42.49 -38.24 10.00
C LYS A 365 -43.59 -37.31 9.42
N LEU A 366 -44.48 -37.86 8.58
CA LEU A 366 -45.68 -37.16 8.10
C LEU A 366 -46.87 -38.09 8.17
N ASP A 367 -48.00 -37.57 8.66
CA ASP A 367 -49.30 -38.25 8.61
C ASP A 367 -49.88 -38.27 7.17
N GLN A 368 -51.05 -38.90 7.00
CA GLN A 368 -51.66 -39.06 5.68
C GLN A 368 -52.20 -37.73 5.11
N GLU A 369 -52.78 -36.86 5.93
CA GLU A 369 -53.32 -35.57 5.49
C GLU A 369 -52.19 -34.62 5.06
N GLN A 370 -51.11 -34.54 5.84
CA GLN A 370 -49.91 -33.76 5.51
C GLN A 370 -49.29 -34.25 4.20
N LYS A 371 -49.21 -35.57 3.98
CA LYS A 371 -48.73 -36.14 2.71
C LYS A 371 -49.64 -35.78 1.54
N GLN A 372 -50.95 -35.86 1.69
CA GLN A 372 -51.90 -35.46 0.64
C GLN A 372 -51.79 -33.96 0.34
N ALA A 373 -51.75 -33.09 1.35
CA ALA A 373 -51.59 -31.64 1.18
C ALA A 373 -50.26 -31.28 0.50
N LEU A 374 -49.14 -31.91 0.91
CA LEU A 374 -47.84 -31.75 0.26
C LEU A 374 -47.85 -32.24 -1.19
N GLN A 375 -48.54 -33.33 -1.48
CA GLN A 375 -48.67 -33.88 -2.83
C GLN A 375 -49.48 -32.96 -3.75
N ILE A 376 -50.63 -32.45 -3.28
CA ILE A 376 -51.45 -31.46 -3.99
C ILE A 376 -50.62 -30.21 -4.30
N GLY A 377 -49.89 -29.67 -3.31
CA GLY A 377 -48.98 -28.54 -3.52
C GLY A 377 -47.85 -28.84 -4.51
N LEU A 378 -47.30 -30.05 -4.48
CA LEU A 378 -46.30 -30.53 -5.44
C LEU A 378 -46.83 -30.54 -6.87
N ASP A 379 -48.05 -31.05 -7.07
CA ASP A 379 -48.66 -31.15 -8.39
C ASP A 379 -49.12 -29.78 -8.91
N GLN A 380 -49.61 -28.89 -8.04
CA GLN A 380 -49.82 -27.47 -8.36
C GLN A 380 -48.51 -26.78 -8.80
N MET A 381 -47.40 -26.99 -8.09
CA MET A 381 -46.10 -26.42 -8.47
C MET A 381 -45.59 -26.96 -9.82
N LYS A 382 -45.76 -28.26 -10.10
CA LYS A 382 -45.43 -28.86 -11.41
C LYS A 382 -46.30 -28.28 -12.53
N GLN A 383 -47.63 -28.19 -12.32
CA GLN A 383 -48.55 -27.60 -13.30
C GLN A 383 -48.22 -26.13 -13.57
N THR A 384 -47.86 -25.37 -12.54
CA THR A 384 -47.38 -23.98 -12.71
C THR A 384 -46.13 -23.91 -13.61
N ILE A 385 -45.19 -24.85 -13.49
CA ILE A 385 -44.02 -24.93 -14.40
C ILE A 385 -44.44 -25.28 -15.84
N ILE A 386 -45.44 -26.14 -16.03
CA ILE A 386 -45.98 -26.50 -17.36
C ILE A 386 -46.67 -25.29 -18.00
N MET A 387 -47.56 -24.59 -17.27
CA MET A 387 -48.23 -23.37 -17.73
C MET A 387 -47.22 -22.28 -18.12
N LEU A 388 -46.17 -22.06 -17.32
CA LEU A 388 -45.09 -21.11 -17.63
C LEU A 388 -44.39 -21.39 -18.97
N LYS A 389 -44.31 -22.66 -19.40
CA LYS A 389 -43.73 -23.10 -20.69
C LYS A 389 -44.72 -23.01 -21.87
N GLN A 390 -46.02 -23.22 -21.63
CA GLN A 390 -47.02 -23.43 -22.70
C GLN A 390 -47.91 -22.21 -22.97
N GLU A 391 -48.27 -21.43 -21.95
CA GLU A 391 -49.20 -20.31 -22.12
C GLU A 391 -48.51 -18.96 -22.36
N LYS A 392 -49.08 -18.20 -23.29
CA LYS A 392 -48.77 -16.77 -23.54
C LYS A 392 -49.98 -15.86 -23.20
N HIS A 393 -50.87 -16.29 -22.32
CA HIS A 393 -52.10 -15.54 -22.04
C HIS A 393 -51.81 -14.31 -21.15
N PRO A 394 -52.00 -13.06 -21.65
CA PRO A 394 -51.44 -11.87 -21.00
C PRO A 394 -51.96 -11.60 -19.58
N LEU A 395 -53.21 -11.98 -19.30
CA LEU A 395 -53.83 -11.78 -17.99
C LEU A 395 -53.24 -12.72 -16.92
N VAL A 396 -52.94 -13.97 -17.28
CA VAL A 396 -52.35 -14.97 -16.36
C VAL A 396 -50.90 -14.61 -16.06
N GLU A 397 -50.13 -14.20 -17.07
CA GLU A 397 -48.77 -13.67 -16.85
C GLU A 397 -48.77 -12.44 -15.93
N LYS A 398 -49.71 -11.51 -16.12
CA LYS A 398 -49.85 -10.31 -15.28
C LYS A 398 -50.28 -10.61 -13.85
N GLN A 399 -50.97 -11.72 -13.60
CA GLN A 399 -51.25 -12.18 -12.23
C GLN A 399 -50.00 -12.83 -11.61
N LEU A 400 -49.40 -13.81 -12.28
CA LEU A 400 -48.23 -14.57 -11.78
C LEU A 400 -47.02 -13.68 -11.48
N ILE A 401 -46.72 -12.67 -12.32
CA ILE A 401 -45.61 -11.74 -12.09
C ILE A 401 -45.81 -10.86 -10.84
N ASN A 402 -47.07 -10.55 -10.51
CA ASN A 402 -47.43 -9.68 -9.39
C ASN A 402 -47.60 -10.45 -8.07
N MET A 403 -47.55 -11.77 -8.07
CA MET A 403 -47.59 -12.55 -6.82
C MET A 403 -46.34 -12.25 -5.96
N PRO A 404 -46.49 -12.02 -4.63
CA PRO A 404 -45.36 -11.73 -3.74
C PRO A 404 -44.25 -12.79 -3.78
N PHE A 405 -44.63 -14.06 -3.95
CA PHE A 405 -43.69 -15.18 -4.08
C PHE A 405 -42.79 -15.05 -5.32
N THR A 406 -43.33 -14.60 -6.45
CA THR A 406 -42.62 -14.35 -7.70
C THR A 406 -41.68 -13.16 -7.58
N GLN A 407 -42.15 -12.06 -6.99
CA GLN A 407 -41.32 -10.87 -6.74
C GLN A 407 -40.14 -11.18 -5.81
N GLN A 408 -40.36 -11.97 -4.76
CA GLN A 408 -39.28 -12.43 -3.87
C GLN A 408 -38.33 -13.40 -4.57
N ALA A 409 -38.81 -14.26 -5.49
CA ALA A 409 -37.95 -15.12 -6.31
C ALA A 409 -37.00 -14.29 -7.19
N VAL A 410 -37.55 -13.27 -7.87
CA VAL A 410 -36.81 -12.28 -8.68
C VAL A 410 -35.75 -11.55 -7.84
N SER A 411 -36.10 -11.11 -6.62
CA SER A 411 -35.15 -10.46 -5.70
C SER A 411 -34.01 -11.39 -5.29
N ASN A 412 -34.33 -12.62 -4.89
CA ASN A 412 -33.34 -13.63 -4.47
C ASN A 412 -32.38 -14.00 -5.62
N LEU A 413 -32.87 -14.12 -6.86
CA LEU A 413 -32.04 -14.41 -8.03
C LEU A 413 -31.12 -13.22 -8.35
N LYS A 414 -31.64 -11.98 -8.35
CA LYS A 414 -30.84 -10.75 -8.53
C LYS A 414 -29.72 -10.63 -7.49
N ALA A 415 -30.01 -10.92 -6.22
CA ALA A 415 -29.01 -10.93 -5.15
C ALA A 415 -27.93 -11.99 -5.37
N SER A 416 -28.32 -13.19 -5.81
CA SER A 416 -27.41 -14.31 -6.10
C SER A 416 -26.49 -13.99 -7.29
N ILE A 417 -27.03 -13.46 -8.38
CA ILE A 417 -26.26 -12.99 -9.55
C ILE A 417 -25.31 -11.85 -9.15
N SER A 418 -25.76 -10.88 -8.35
CA SER A 418 -24.89 -9.79 -7.85
C SER A 418 -23.72 -10.32 -7.01
N LYS A 419 -23.96 -11.33 -6.16
CA LYS A 419 -22.92 -12.00 -5.36
C LYS A 419 -21.94 -12.76 -6.25
N LEU A 420 -22.42 -13.46 -7.28
CA LEU A 420 -21.59 -14.16 -8.28
C LEU A 420 -20.73 -13.15 -9.07
N ASN A 421 -21.32 -12.08 -9.59
CA ASN A 421 -20.61 -11.02 -10.32
C ASN A 421 -19.52 -10.38 -9.45
N LYS A 422 -19.77 -10.12 -8.15
CA LYS A 422 -18.74 -9.64 -7.20
C LYS A 422 -17.61 -10.64 -6.96
N MET A 423 -17.87 -11.95 -7.07
CA MET A 423 -16.82 -12.99 -6.99
C MET A 423 -16.03 -13.11 -8.30
N ILE A 424 -16.71 -13.05 -9.45
CA ILE A 424 -16.09 -13.12 -10.79
C ILE A 424 -15.24 -11.88 -11.06
N LEU A 425 -15.72 -10.67 -10.72
CA LEU A 425 -14.92 -9.44 -10.82
C LEU A 425 -13.65 -9.51 -9.96
N LYS A 426 -13.73 -10.09 -8.75
CA LYS A 426 -12.56 -10.38 -7.92
C LYS A 426 -11.62 -11.42 -8.53
N PHE A 427 -12.10 -12.31 -9.40
CA PHE A 427 -11.30 -13.32 -10.08
C PHE A 427 -10.65 -12.79 -11.36
N ILE A 428 -11.37 -11.98 -12.16
CA ILE A 428 -10.85 -11.33 -13.37
C ILE A 428 -9.75 -10.30 -13.00
N PHE A 429 -9.91 -9.57 -11.89
CA PHE A 429 -8.84 -8.74 -11.33
C PHE A 429 -7.60 -9.52 -10.87
N LEU A 430 -7.73 -10.84 -10.62
CA LEU A 430 -6.66 -11.71 -10.16
C LEU A 430 -5.98 -12.47 -11.32
N ASP A 431 -6.70 -12.90 -12.35
CA ASP A 431 -6.07 -13.43 -13.59
C ASP A 431 -5.32 -12.34 -14.37
N ALA A 432 -5.78 -11.08 -14.28
CA ALA A 432 -5.00 -9.92 -14.67
C ALA A 432 -3.75 -9.71 -13.79
N PHE A 433 -3.78 -10.12 -12.52
CA PHE A 433 -2.66 -10.03 -11.58
C PHE A 433 -1.58 -11.08 -11.88
N ASP A 434 -1.95 -12.32 -12.23
CA ASP A 434 -1.01 -13.38 -12.62
C ASP A 434 -0.28 -13.04 -13.94
N LYS A 435 -1.01 -12.54 -14.94
CA LYS A 435 -0.43 -12.03 -16.21
C LYS A 435 0.40 -10.76 -16.03
N LEU A 436 0.12 -9.99 -14.98
CA LEU A 436 0.99 -8.90 -14.53
C LEU A 436 2.26 -9.44 -13.85
N GLN A 437 2.18 -10.47 -13.00
CA GLN A 437 3.32 -10.90 -12.17
C GLN A 437 4.49 -11.46 -12.99
N MET A 438 4.21 -12.25 -14.04
CA MET A 438 5.23 -12.72 -15.00
C MET A 438 5.88 -11.58 -15.82
N ASN A 439 5.18 -10.47 -16.04
CA ASN A 439 5.70 -9.29 -16.75
C ASN A 439 6.24 -8.19 -15.82
N ALA A 440 5.95 -8.26 -14.52
CA ALA A 440 6.18 -7.18 -13.56
C ALA A 440 7.63 -7.08 -13.09
N VAL A 441 8.42 -8.15 -13.24
CA VAL A 441 9.84 -8.21 -12.84
C VAL A 441 10.66 -7.12 -13.53
N ASN A 442 10.34 -6.71 -14.78
CA ASN A 442 11.18 -5.77 -15.54
C ASN A 442 10.51 -4.53 -16.20
N LYS A 443 9.18 -4.36 -16.23
CA LYS A 443 8.54 -3.20 -16.93
C LYS A 443 7.41 -2.43 -16.22
N SER A 444 6.98 -2.86 -15.02
CA SER A 444 5.77 -2.32 -14.36
C SER A 444 5.96 -0.94 -13.69
N ARG A 445 7.09 -0.70 -13.01
CA ARG A 445 7.37 0.59 -12.33
C ARG A 445 7.38 1.78 -13.31
N LEU A 446 8.06 1.65 -14.45
CA LEU A 446 8.09 2.69 -15.47
C LEU A 446 6.70 2.98 -16.05
N SER A 447 5.88 1.96 -16.34
CA SER A 447 4.58 2.19 -16.99
C SER A 447 3.51 2.77 -16.06
N ALA A 448 3.54 2.46 -14.76
CA ALA A 448 2.66 3.10 -13.78
C ALA A 448 3.04 4.57 -13.53
N VAL A 449 4.34 4.84 -13.36
CA VAL A 449 4.88 6.22 -13.26
C VAL A 449 4.57 6.98 -14.55
N ASN A 450 4.80 6.41 -15.73
CA ASN A 450 4.49 7.06 -17.01
C ASN A 450 2.98 7.31 -17.20
N ARG A 451 2.08 6.45 -16.69
CA ARG A 451 0.63 6.71 -16.72
C ARG A 451 0.23 7.83 -15.75
N GLN A 452 0.82 7.91 -14.56
CA GLN A 452 0.57 9.01 -13.62
C GLN A 452 1.20 10.33 -14.13
N GLN A 453 2.43 10.28 -14.63
CA GLN A 453 3.12 11.41 -15.25
C GLN A 453 2.38 11.89 -16.51
N LYS A 454 1.85 11.01 -17.36
CA LYS A 454 1.00 11.40 -18.50
C LYS A 454 -0.29 12.10 -18.05
N LYS A 455 -0.90 11.70 -16.93
CA LYS A 455 -2.04 12.43 -16.34
C LYS A 455 -1.62 13.81 -15.81
N ILE A 456 -0.48 13.91 -15.13
CA ILE A 456 0.07 15.18 -14.63
C ILE A 456 0.44 16.12 -15.78
N ASN A 457 1.12 15.61 -16.81
CA ASN A 457 1.47 16.35 -18.02
C ASN A 457 0.21 16.85 -18.74
N ASN A 458 -0.82 16.02 -18.91
CA ASN A 458 -2.09 16.46 -19.51
C ASN A 458 -2.77 17.58 -18.68
N ILE A 459 -2.75 17.50 -17.34
CA ILE A 459 -3.25 18.59 -16.47
C ILE A 459 -2.45 19.89 -16.69
N ILE A 460 -1.12 19.78 -16.80
CA ILE A 460 -0.21 20.91 -17.05
C ILE A 460 -0.43 21.49 -18.46
N GLU A 461 -0.50 20.66 -19.50
CA GLU A 461 -0.77 21.07 -20.89
C GLU A 461 -2.11 21.78 -21.05
N ASN A 462 -3.17 21.30 -20.39
CA ASN A 462 -4.48 21.96 -20.44
C ASN A 462 -4.47 23.30 -19.68
N ALA A 463 -3.70 23.40 -18.59
CA ALA A 463 -3.45 24.67 -17.91
C ALA A 463 -2.66 25.66 -18.81
N TYR A 464 -1.62 25.19 -19.51
CA TYR A 464 -0.90 26.00 -20.50
C TYR A 464 -1.80 26.47 -21.63
N LYS A 465 -2.55 25.57 -22.28
CA LYS A 465 -3.49 25.92 -23.36
C LYS A 465 -4.46 27.03 -22.93
N TYR A 466 -5.02 26.92 -21.73
CA TYR A 466 -5.90 27.95 -21.17
C TYR A 466 -5.20 29.31 -20.97
N THR A 467 -4.05 29.32 -20.29
CA THR A 467 -3.30 30.56 -20.04
C THR A 467 -2.68 31.17 -21.29
N MET A 468 -2.43 30.36 -22.33
CA MET A 468 -1.99 30.80 -23.66
C MET A 468 -3.11 31.36 -24.53
N VAL A 469 -4.36 30.93 -24.37
CA VAL A 469 -5.51 31.70 -24.91
C VAL A 469 -5.54 33.06 -24.21
N GLY A 470 -5.56 33.02 -22.87
CA GLY A 470 -5.62 34.18 -22.00
C GLY A 470 -7.03 34.38 -21.41
N ASP A 471 -7.13 35.16 -20.35
CA ASP A 471 -8.36 35.33 -19.57
C ASP A 471 -8.35 36.64 -18.77
N TYR A 472 -9.52 37.14 -18.38
CA TYR A 472 -9.67 38.32 -17.52
C TYR A 472 -9.54 37.93 -16.04
N LEU A 473 -8.51 38.46 -15.38
CA LEU A 473 -8.29 38.31 -13.93
C LEU A 473 -8.39 39.65 -13.20
N LEU A 474 -8.78 39.60 -11.92
CA LEU A 474 -8.80 40.77 -11.06
C LEU A 474 -7.42 40.99 -10.42
N LYS A 475 -6.64 41.87 -11.03
CA LYS A 475 -5.34 42.33 -10.52
C LYS A 475 -5.55 43.21 -9.29
N CYS A 476 -5.07 42.74 -8.14
CA CYS A 476 -5.11 43.47 -6.88
C CYS A 476 -3.90 44.41 -6.79
N ASN A 477 -4.12 45.70 -6.48
CA ASN A 477 -3.06 46.70 -6.43
C ASN A 477 -2.62 47.01 -4.99
N LYS A 478 -1.31 47.28 -4.81
CA LYS A 478 -0.73 47.66 -3.50
C LYS A 478 -1.14 49.07 -3.06
N THR A 479 -1.34 50.00 -3.99
CA THR A 479 -1.48 51.44 -3.74
C THR A 479 -2.89 52.01 -3.89
N SER A 480 -3.85 51.25 -4.43
CA SER A 480 -5.24 51.69 -4.57
C SER A 480 -6.22 50.58 -4.22
N ASN A 481 -7.43 50.96 -3.80
CA ASN A 481 -8.55 50.04 -3.53
C ASN A 481 -9.07 49.36 -4.82
N GLY A 482 -8.62 49.82 -6.00
CA GLY A 482 -9.07 49.34 -7.29
C GLY A 482 -8.50 47.94 -7.61
N ARG A 483 -9.40 46.94 -7.65
CA ARG A 483 -9.17 45.69 -8.37
C ARG A 483 -9.40 45.98 -9.83
N LEU A 484 -8.35 45.88 -10.64
CA LEU A 484 -8.47 46.13 -12.07
C LEU A 484 -8.64 44.79 -12.79
N GLN A 485 -9.79 44.60 -13.43
CA GLN A 485 -9.94 43.53 -14.39
C GLN A 485 -8.99 43.80 -15.56
N LYS A 486 -8.09 42.86 -15.84
CA LYS A 486 -7.10 42.93 -16.92
C LYS A 486 -7.09 41.58 -17.64
N PHE A 487 -6.95 41.62 -18.95
CA PHE A 487 -6.73 40.42 -19.73
C PHE A 487 -5.27 39.99 -19.55
N PHE A 488 -5.04 38.78 -19.06
CA PHE A 488 -3.73 38.15 -18.89
C PHE A 488 -3.54 37.03 -19.90
N LYS A 489 -2.32 36.87 -20.43
CA LYS A 489 -1.94 35.80 -21.35
C LYS A 489 -0.49 35.40 -21.07
N LEU A 490 -0.24 34.10 -20.91
CA LEU A 490 1.11 33.54 -20.93
C LEU A 490 1.51 33.35 -22.39
N ALA A 491 2.48 34.12 -22.87
CA ALA A 491 2.92 34.06 -24.27
C ALA A 491 4.02 32.99 -24.48
N GLN A 492 4.21 32.58 -25.73
CA GLN A 492 5.16 31.53 -26.13
C GLN A 492 6.63 31.89 -25.84
N ASP A 493 6.96 33.18 -25.81
CA ASP A 493 8.26 33.73 -25.39
C ASP A 493 8.48 33.70 -23.86
N CYS A 494 7.64 32.96 -23.14
CA CYS A 494 7.70 32.81 -21.68
C CYS A 494 7.51 34.14 -20.93
N THR A 495 6.78 35.09 -21.52
CA THR A 495 6.33 36.32 -20.86
C THR A 495 4.88 36.20 -20.37
N LEU A 496 4.62 36.60 -19.12
CA LEU A 496 3.26 36.83 -18.65
C LEU A 496 2.86 38.25 -19.03
N ARG A 497 2.00 38.38 -20.04
CA ARG A 497 1.54 39.65 -20.61
C ARG A 497 0.17 40.02 -20.06
N TRP A 498 -0.11 41.32 -19.89
CA TRP A 498 -1.45 41.81 -19.58
C TRP A 498 -1.75 43.19 -20.12
N THR A 499 -3.05 43.48 -20.30
CA THR A 499 -3.55 44.77 -20.78
C THR A 499 -5.00 45.01 -20.36
N ALA A 500 -5.55 46.19 -20.66
CA ALA A 500 -6.93 46.57 -20.30
C ALA A 500 -8.00 45.97 -21.23
N ARG A 501 -7.66 45.67 -22.49
CA ARG A 501 -8.57 45.10 -23.48
C ARG A 501 -7.80 44.05 -24.29
N GLU A 502 -8.32 42.84 -24.39
CA GLU A 502 -7.70 41.69 -25.07
C GLU A 502 -7.00 42.04 -26.40
N LYS A 503 -7.66 42.78 -27.29
CA LYS A 503 -7.11 43.20 -28.60
C LYS A 503 -5.76 43.94 -28.55
N ASN A 504 -5.36 44.47 -27.39
CA ASN A 504 -4.08 45.15 -27.19
C ASN A 504 -2.95 44.20 -26.73
N ILE A 505 -3.18 42.91 -26.50
CA ILE A 505 -2.20 41.99 -25.88
C ILE A 505 -0.92 41.79 -26.71
N ASN A 506 -0.99 42.03 -28.02
CA ASN A 506 0.15 41.99 -28.93
C ASN A 506 0.71 43.38 -29.27
N ASN A 507 0.09 44.46 -28.79
CA ASN A 507 0.53 45.83 -29.07
C ASN A 507 1.62 46.26 -28.07
N LYS A 508 2.87 46.35 -28.54
CA LYS A 508 4.07 46.67 -27.74
C LYS A 508 3.92 47.92 -26.86
N SER A 509 3.18 48.95 -27.28
CA SER A 509 3.01 50.18 -26.48
C SER A 509 1.88 50.13 -25.44
N LYS A 510 1.04 49.08 -25.46
CA LYS A 510 -0.16 48.95 -24.60
C LYS A 510 -0.18 47.65 -23.77
N VAL A 511 0.84 46.81 -23.91
CA VAL A 511 1.03 45.59 -23.14
C VAL A 511 2.02 45.84 -22.00
N GLN A 512 1.70 45.35 -20.82
CA GLN A 512 2.64 45.22 -19.72
C GLN A 512 3.02 43.74 -19.61
N PHE A 513 4.26 43.42 -19.24
CA PHE A 513 4.70 42.04 -19.12
C PHE A 513 5.77 41.85 -18.03
N TYR A 514 5.98 40.59 -17.65
CA TYR A 514 7.14 40.12 -16.91
C TYR A 514 7.68 38.86 -17.58
N HIS A 515 9.01 38.68 -17.61
CA HIS A 515 9.57 37.38 -17.95
C HIS A 515 9.36 36.41 -16.78
N MET A 516 8.98 35.16 -17.06
CA MET A 516 8.77 34.16 -16.01
C MET A 516 10.07 33.81 -15.24
N GLN A 517 11.24 34.16 -15.79
CA GLN A 517 12.54 34.11 -15.11
C GLN A 517 12.63 35.07 -13.90
N GLU A 518 11.92 36.20 -13.92
CA GLU A 518 11.93 37.19 -12.82
C GLU A 518 11.09 36.74 -11.62
N VAL A 519 10.22 35.73 -11.81
CA VAL A 519 9.34 35.19 -10.80
C VAL A 519 10.11 34.23 -9.89
N ARG A 520 10.20 34.57 -8.60
CA ARG A 520 10.88 33.79 -7.56
C ARG A 520 9.97 32.75 -6.89
N GLY A 521 8.66 32.84 -7.10
CA GLY A 521 7.70 31.85 -6.60
C GLY A 521 6.25 32.19 -6.94
N VAL A 522 5.40 31.17 -6.85
CA VAL A 522 3.94 31.23 -7.01
C VAL A 522 3.29 30.75 -5.71
N VAL A 523 2.66 31.68 -4.99
CA VAL A 523 2.10 31.43 -3.67
C VAL A 523 0.58 31.38 -3.75
N TYR A 524 -0.01 30.34 -3.16
CA TYR A 524 -1.45 30.11 -3.17
C TYR A 524 -2.10 30.44 -1.82
N GLY A 525 -3.12 31.28 -1.83
CA GLY A 525 -3.79 31.85 -0.67
C GLY A 525 -3.52 33.33 -0.49
N LYS A 526 -4.18 33.95 0.50
CA LYS A 526 -3.84 35.30 0.98
C LYS A 526 -2.56 35.27 1.81
N VAL A 527 -1.41 35.38 1.16
CA VAL A 527 -0.09 35.30 1.83
C VAL A 527 0.71 36.61 1.75
N THR A 528 0.45 37.45 0.75
CA THR A 528 1.13 38.75 0.59
C THR A 528 0.42 39.86 1.37
N ASP A 529 1.17 40.89 1.77
CA ASP A 529 0.61 42.07 2.46
C ASP A 529 -0.58 42.67 1.70
N VAL A 530 -0.49 42.74 0.37
CA VAL A 530 -1.55 43.25 -0.52
C VAL A 530 -2.85 42.45 -0.36
N MET A 531 -2.76 41.13 -0.23
CA MET A 531 -3.91 40.25 -0.03
C MET A 531 -4.45 40.28 1.40
N CYS A 532 -3.61 40.58 2.38
CA CYS A 532 -3.96 40.72 3.79
C CYS A 532 -4.55 42.10 4.15
N LYS A 533 -4.49 43.10 3.25
CA LYS A 533 -5.04 44.45 3.50
C LYS A 533 -6.54 44.45 3.83
N PRO A 534 -7.03 45.39 4.68
CA PRO A 534 -8.42 45.41 5.14
C PRO A 534 -9.48 45.38 4.02
N TYR A 535 -9.26 46.10 2.91
CA TYR A 535 -10.20 46.11 1.78
C TYR A 535 -10.25 44.80 0.99
N ASN A 536 -9.24 43.92 1.11
CA ASN A 536 -9.22 42.57 0.54
C ASN A 536 -9.69 41.48 1.53
N LYS A 537 -10.03 41.85 2.77
CA LYS A 537 -10.48 40.92 3.83
C LYS A 537 -11.66 40.04 3.41
N LYS A 538 -12.61 40.53 2.59
CA LYS A 538 -13.77 39.77 2.07
C LYS A 538 -13.48 38.74 0.96
N LEU A 539 -12.32 38.79 0.27
CA LEU A 539 -12.03 37.84 -0.82
C LEU A 539 -11.87 36.40 -0.31
N GLN A 540 -12.39 35.37 -1.00
CA GLN A 540 -12.16 33.99 -0.58
C GLN A 540 -10.68 33.62 -0.74
N SER A 541 -10.03 33.14 0.33
CA SER A 541 -8.59 32.85 0.30
C SER A 541 -8.22 31.74 -0.72
N TRP A 542 -9.12 30.80 -0.96
CA TRP A 542 -8.93 29.72 -1.95
C TRP A 542 -9.06 30.17 -3.43
N LEU A 543 -9.43 31.43 -3.68
CA LEU A 543 -9.45 32.09 -4.99
C LEU A 543 -8.32 33.11 -5.18
N CYS A 544 -7.48 33.29 -4.15
CA CYS A 544 -6.37 34.25 -4.14
C CYS A 544 -5.05 33.56 -4.49
N PHE A 545 -4.23 34.14 -5.36
CA PHE A 545 -2.83 33.75 -5.52
C PHE A 545 -1.92 34.94 -5.86
N SER A 546 -0.61 34.76 -5.71
CA SER A 546 0.39 35.80 -5.92
C SER A 546 1.64 35.27 -6.61
N LEU A 547 2.18 36.04 -7.55
CA LEU A 547 3.54 35.87 -8.05
C LEU A 547 4.49 36.75 -7.23
N ILE A 548 5.62 36.18 -6.82
CA ILE A 548 6.64 36.87 -6.03
C ILE A 548 7.78 37.28 -6.97
N LEU A 549 7.99 38.60 -7.15
CA LEU A 549 9.10 39.17 -7.90
C LEU A 549 10.17 39.70 -6.92
N LYS A 550 11.34 40.10 -7.43
CA LYS A 550 12.48 40.56 -6.60
C LYS A 550 12.14 41.68 -5.59
N SER A 551 11.22 42.59 -5.94
CA SER A 551 10.91 43.81 -5.16
C SER A 551 9.42 43.99 -4.80
N ARG A 552 8.53 43.11 -5.28
CA ARG A 552 7.07 43.25 -5.14
C ARG A 552 6.34 41.95 -5.42
N SER A 553 5.10 41.85 -4.97
CA SER A 553 4.15 40.86 -5.45
C SER A 553 3.40 41.35 -6.70
N LEU A 554 2.81 40.40 -7.43
CA LEU A 554 1.72 40.61 -8.37
C LEU A 554 0.57 39.70 -7.94
N ASP A 555 -0.55 40.31 -7.52
CA ASP A 555 -1.60 39.65 -6.73
C ASP A 555 -2.90 39.52 -7.51
N PHE A 556 -3.52 38.33 -7.45
CA PHE A 556 -4.63 37.91 -8.31
C PHE A 556 -5.80 37.34 -7.50
N PHE A 557 -6.99 37.83 -7.80
CA PHE A 557 -8.24 37.17 -7.46
C PHE A 557 -8.90 36.64 -8.74
N CYS A 558 -9.43 35.41 -8.67
CA CYS A 558 -9.87 34.64 -9.84
C CYS A 558 -11.18 33.91 -9.56
N GLU A 559 -11.87 33.51 -10.62
CA GLU A 559 -13.05 32.67 -10.53
C GLU A 559 -12.71 31.20 -10.17
N PRO A 560 -13.69 30.41 -9.65
CA PRO A 560 -13.46 29.05 -9.16
C PRO A 560 -12.87 28.05 -10.15
N ASP A 561 -13.12 28.24 -11.45
CA ASP A 561 -12.65 27.42 -12.55
C ASP A 561 -11.28 27.91 -13.10
N GLN A 562 -11.00 29.22 -12.99
CA GLN A 562 -9.74 29.85 -13.40
C GLN A 562 -8.57 29.44 -12.51
N ILE A 563 -8.76 29.46 -11.18
CA ILE A 563 -7.68 29.41 -10.18
C ILE A 563 -6.72 28.22 -10.34
N ASN A 564 -7.25 27.03 -10.65
CA ASN A 564 -6.42 25.83 -10.83
C ASN A 564 -5.52 25.94 -12.08
N LYS A 565 -6.07 26.48 -13.18
CA LYS A 565 -5.40 26.57 -14.48
C LYS A 565 -4.22 27.56 -14.37
N TRP A 566 -4.46 28.73 -13.79
CA TRP A 566 -3.43 29.75 -13.58
C TRP A 566 -2.33 29.32 -12.61
N LEU A 567 -2.67 28.73 -11.45
CA LEU A 567 -1.67 28.23 -10.50
C LEU A 567 -0.77 27.15 -11.08
N ILE A 568 -1.34 26.20 -11.83
CA ILE A 568 -0.59 25.07 -12.40
C ILE A 568 0.32 25.52 -13.55
N ALA A 569 -0.18 26.34 -14.47
CA ALA A 569 0.62 26.84 -15.58
C ALA A 569 1.77 27.75 -15.10
N LEU A 570 1.46 28.79 -14.31
CA LEU A 570 2.48 29.72 -13.82
C LEU A 570 3.46 29.05 -12.86
N GLY A 571 3.00 28.12 -12.01
CA GLY A 571 3.87 27.35 -11.12
C GLY A 571 4.83 26.41 -11.86
N SER A 572 4.39 25.83 -12.98
CA SER A 572 5.23 24.99 -13.83
C SER A 572 6.25 25.84 -14.61
N GLU A 573 5.82 26.96 -15.20
CA GLU A 573 6.70 27.86 -15.96
C GLU A 573 7.73 28.55 -15.07
N THR A 574 7.36 28.94 -13.84
CA THR A 574 8.32 29.49 -12.86
C THR A 574 9.39 28.46 -12.50
N LYS A 575 9.03 27.17 -12.30
CA LYS A 575 9.99 26.12 -11.97
C LYS A 575 10.91 25.71 -13.12
N LYS A 576 10.47 25.87 -14.36
CA LYS A 576 11.28 25.64 -15.56
C LYS A 576 12.52 26.57 -15.61
N PHE A 577 12.38 27.81 -15.15
CA PHE A 577 13.48 28.78 -15.09
C PHE A 577 14.17 28.85 -13.73
N ASN A 578 13.42 28.70 -12.64
CA ASN A 578 13.91 28.78 -11.28
C ASN A 578 13.54 27.49 -10.52
N PRO A 579 14.32 26.39 -10.63
CA PRO A 579 13.97 25.09 -10.03
C PRO A 579 13.77 25.13 -8.50
N GLY A 580 14.54 25.99 -7.80
CA GLY A 580 14.41 26.23 -6.36
C GLY A 580 13.25 27.16 -5.96
N SER A 581 12.46 27.67 -6.91
CA SER A 581 11.32 28.54 -6.60
C SER A 581 10.22 27.82 -5.83
N TYR A 582 9.60 28.53 -4.88
CA TYR A 582 8.41 28.02 -4.21
C TYR A 582 7.22 28.08 -5.17
N ALA A 583 6.86 26.93 -5.74
CA ALA A 583 5.59 26.72 -6.42
C ALA A 583 5.07 25.30 -6.16
N LEU A 584 3.75 25.18 -6.01
CA LEU A 584 3.08 23.92 -5.69
C LEU A 584 2.99 23.02 -6.93
N ARG A 585 3.33 21.74 -6.79
CA ARG A 585 3.02 20.71 -7.81
C ARG A 585 1.50 20.58 -7.96
N PRO A 586 0.95 20.13 -9.12
CA PRO A 586 -0.50 20.06 -9.33
C PRO A 586 -1.28 19.37 -8.19
N ALA A 587 -0.82 18.21 -7.70
CA ALA A 587 -1.44 17.53 -6.56
C ALA A 587 -1.43 18.39 -5.27
N GLN A 588 -0.35 19.13 -5.02
CA GLN A 588 -0.23 20.04 -3.87
C GLN A 588 -1.16 21.25 -4.00
N VAL A 589 -1.48 21.71 -5.22
CA VAL A 589 -2.49 22.75 -5.46
C VAL A 589 -3.86 22.26 -5.00
N TYR A 590 -4.28 21.04 -5.36
CA TYR A 590 -5.57 20.48 -4.90
C TYR A 590 -5.63 20.31 -3.37
N TRP A 591 -4.58 19.76 -2.76
CA TRP A 591 -4.52 19.64 -1.29
C TRP A 591 -4.53 21.00 -0.57
N ARG A 592 -3.80 22.00 -1.09
CA ARG A 592 -3.83 23.36 -0.55
C ARG A 592 -5.19 24.03 -0.79
N LYS A 593 -5.84 23.80 -1.94
CA LYS A 593 -7.20 24.29 -2.25
C LYS A 593 -8.21 23.75 -1.23
N MET A 594 -8.20 22.43 -1.00
CA MET A 594 -9.05 21.80 0.01
C MET A 594 -8.82 22.39 1.41
N LYS A 595 -7.55 22.56 1.82
CA LYS A 595 -7.23 23.24 3.08
C LYS A 595 -7.77 24.67 3.12
N LEU A 596 -7.54 25.49 2.09
CA LEU A 596 -8.00 26.88 2.06
C LEU A 596 -9.53 27.00 2.03
N ILE A 597 -10.24 26.11 1.33
CA ILE A 597 -11.71 26.03 1.35
C ILE A 597 -12.18 25.70 2.77
N LEU A 598 -11.69 24.62 3.37
CA LEU A 598 -12.13 24.19 4.70
C LEU A 598 -11.79 25.23 5.78
N TYR A 599 -10.62 25.88 5.71
CA TYR A 599 -10.30 27.00 6.60
C TYR A 599 -11.24 28.19 6.38
N TYR A 600 -11.52 28.57 5.13
CA TYR A 600 -12.46 29.68 4.84
C TYR A 600 -13.86 29.44 5.44
N TYR A 601 -14.40 28.23 5.28
CA TYR A 601 -15.75 27.90 5.74
C TYR A 601 -15.87 27.56 7.24
N PHE A 602 -14.82 27.03 7.89
CA PHE A 602 -14.89 26.52 9.28
C PHE A 602 -13.93 27.19 10.27
N VAL A 603 -12.90 27.91 9.82
CA VAL A 603 -11.88 28.58 10.66
C VAL A 603 -11.88 30.10 10.50
N GLU A 604 -12.33 30.60 9.36
CA GLU A 604 -12.60 32.01 9.08
C GLU A 604 -14.10 32.38 9.21
N PRO A 605 -14.93 31.86 10.19
CA PRO A 605 -16.40 32.04 10.20
C PRO A 605 -16.84 33.44 10.65
N HIS A 606 -16.07 34.42 10.23
CA HIS A 606 -15.79 35.54 11.08
C HIS A 606 -15.79 36.84 10.24
N LEU A 607 -14.74 37.50 9.79
CA LEU A 607 -13.46 37.60 10.44
C LEU A 607 -13.61 38.52 11.68
N GLN A 608 -14.35 37.97 12.67
CA GLN A 608 -14.71 38.32 14.07
C GLN A 608 -13.77 39.34 14.69
N LYS A 609 -14.38 40.20 15.50
CA LYS A 609 -13.65 41.05 16.44
C LYS A 609 -13.16 40.18 17.60
N GLY A 610 -11.83 40.05 17.72
CA GLY A 610 -11.17 39.47 18.89
C GLY A 610 -10.71 38.02 18.74
N LYS A 611 -9.39 37.83 18.89
CA LYS A 611 -8.65 36.55 19.04
C LYS A 611 -8.56 35.64 17.80
N THR A 612 -7.38 35.67 17.17
CA THR A 612 -6.93 34.68 16.17
C THR A 612 -6.68 33.31 16.82
N PHE A 613 -7.57 32.34 16.58
CA PHE A 613 -7.34 30.96 17.00
C PHE A 613 -6.61 30.15 15.91
N TYR A 614 -5.39 29.71 16.20
CA TYR A 614 -4.62 28.79 15.36
C TYR A 614 -5.28 27.40 15.38
N HIS A 615 -6.21 27.16 14.46
CA HIS A 615 -6.84 25.86 14.28
C HIS A 615 -5.89 24.93 13.52
N SER A 616 -5.63 23.74 14.06
CA SER A 616 -4.92 22.69 13.33
C SER A 616 -5.82 22.11 12.22
N PHE A 617 -5.23 21.68 11.11
CA PHE A 617 -5.98 21.18 9.95
C PHE A 617 -6.88 19.98 10.33
N VAL A 618 -6.45 19.16 11.29
CA VAL A 618 -7.22 18.06 11.87
C VAL A 618 -8.53 18.54 12.50
N LYS A 619 -8.52 19.65 13.27
CA LYS A 619 -9.75 20.23 13.85
C LYS A 619 -10.73 20.69 12.76
N VAL A 620 -10.22 21.18 11.63
CA VAL A 620 -11.05 21.60 10.49
C VAL A 620 -11.69 20.42 9.76
N ILE A 621 -10.94 19.33 9.58
CA ILE A 621 -11.47 18.08 9.02
C ILE A 621 -12.53 17.48 9.94
N ILE A 622 -12.33 17.51 11.26
CA ILE A 622 -13.33 17.07 12.24
C ILE A 622 -14.60 17.93 12.16
N ALA A 623 -14.48 19.25 12.01
CA ALA A 623 -15.63 20.14 11.81
C ALA A 623 -16.39 19.83 10.52
N PHE A 624 -15.69 19.58 9.42
CA PHE A 624 -16.29 19.16 8.14
C PHE A 624 -16.98 17.80 8.22
N GLY A 625 -16.39 16.83 8.92
CA GLY A 625 -17.02 15.52 9.18
C GLY A 625 -18.27 15.62 10.06
N ARG A 626 -18.24 16.47 11.11
CA ARG A 626 -19.42 16.80 11.93
C ARG A 626 -20.53 17.46 11.11
N ASN A 627 -20.19 18.23 10.08
CA ASN A 627 -21.13 18.80 9.12
C ASN A 627 -21.48 17.84 7.95
N GLN A 628 -21.46 16.52 8.18
CA GLN A 628 -21.80 15.47 7.21
C GLN A 628 -21.03 15.57 5.87
N TYR A 629 -19.79 16.05 5.88
CA TYR A 629 -18.97 16.29 4.69
C TYR A 629 -19.58 17.29 3.68
N LYS A 630 -20.45 18.19 4.16
CA LYS A 630 -21.01 19.31 3.38
C LYS A 630 -20.32 20.62 3.77
N LEU A 631 -20.22 21.55 2.82
CA LEU A 631 -19.82 22.92 3.14
C LEU A 631 -21.02 23.69 3.73
N PRO A 632 -20.82 24.58 4.71
CA PRO A 632 -21.86 25.47 5.21
C PRO A 632 -22.42 26.37 4.10
N ILE A 633 -23.73 26.58 4.10
CA ILE A 633 -24.37 27.54 3.20
C ILE A 633 -24.09 28.95 3.74
N ILE A 634 -23.30 29.73 3.01
CA ILE A 634 -23.14 31.16 3.28
C ILE A 634 -24.27 31.89 2.56
N ASN A 635 -25.25 32.37 3.32
CA ASN A 635 -26.23 33.32 2.79
C ASN A 635 -25.50 34.63 2.46
N ASN A 636 -25.37 34.93 1.16
CA ASN A 636 -24.80 36.20 0.69
C ASN A 636 -25.81 37.34 0.85
N THR A 637 -26.11 37.74 2.09
CA THR A 637 -26.96 38.91 2.42
C THR A 637 -26.10 40.11 2.83
N LYS A 638 -25.50 40.78 1.83
CA LYS A 638 -25.25 42.24 1.71
C LYS A 638 -24.14 42.54 0.69
#